data_AF-X6CTM9-F1
#
_entry.id   AF-X6CTM9-F1
#
_cell.length_a   1.000
_cell.length_b   1.000
_cell.length_c   1.000
_cell.angle_alpha   90.00
_cell.angle_beta   90.00
_cell.angle_gamma   90.00
#
_symmetry.space_group_name_H-M   'P 1'
#
loop_
_entity.id
_entity.type
_entity.pdbx_description
1 polymer ?
#
loop_
_entity_poly.entity_id
_entity_poly.type
_entity_poly.pdbx_seq_one_letter_code
_entity_poly.pdbx_strand_id
1 'polypeptide(L)'
;MSGNADALANPSKATAPPRSFFVKPAAGLCAFVVVVYQSWFMPFFLPFFMGRDDLARSVIYAIYGGVLIAAIAILATRRDVRARILPLAIAAAIAVAATALHSIGIVAKSYLVTLFLGGTAIVLMLASAPLVALRLSASVTALNAVICLIDLFFADGFTSTPGRAAGLAINPNVAAAGLLLGAAASYRAVSKTWRASYLILVGTALLVTLSRSTILAAVATVAVPIAVRIWPRYRDGRRFQLDPKGRARACAVGLVLLGTIGAALTVNAYFRAAIDGSVTGIVSLADALDAAARAVDASVDQAPAIATPSSVPAPPPSSGAPTSALSSPTPKTSPSFTAAPSPLSSAPAAAVPPTSPKASPTGNVAKIEALGERLTGEGGRNSISARALFLERGLLAYREGGFFGRGLEVAQPLAPHNTFVLFAIAFGHFGWLIPLGVVAFTFWFVRDAGDLPLGVALVGVMLTSHDLLLTPSLFLPVALGVGGMIAGRMAPVDNDETRRSFAFGTVGGVAFFVAGCIAILLLTPPFAVKRLQADTIYAARGGYETLLAPPQFPGLFRFSDLGPGLSSSAASYMREDTASLQRVEWSPQARPAVRPSEYTFRRRDTLLFAASDGSDPRQNGRDYEVGIPLSINPLCNLLLCMTVAWSLAMLASLRRSRRLDHR
;
A
#
# COMPACT_ATOMS: atom_id res chain seq x y z
N MET A 1 52.62 -65.82 -20.95
CA MET A 1 51.40 -65.23 -21.52
C MET A 1 50.39 -65.03 -20.39
N SER A 2 50.35 -63.83 -19.82
CA SER A 2 49.29 -63.36 -18.92
C SER A 2 49.11 -61.87 -19.22
N GLY A 3 47.90 -61.45 -19.60
CA GLY A 3 47.67 -60.13 -20.17
C GLY A 3 46.35 -59.53 -19.73
N ASN A 4 46.44 -58.61 -18.76
CA ASN A 4 45.52 -57.52 -18.39
C ASN A 4 44.05 -57.61 -18.84
N ALA A 5 43.16 -57.77 -17.85
CA ALA A 5 41.70 -57.63 -18.01
C ALA A 5 41.05 -56.57 -17.08
N ASP A 6 41.85 -55.69 -16.45
CA ASP A 6 41.40 -54.78 -15.37
C ASP A 6 41.32 -53.27 -15.76
N ALA A 7 41.08 -52.95 -17.03
CA ALA A 7 41.18 -51.57 -17.54
C ALA A 7 39.89 -51.00 -18.15
N LEU A 8 38.69 -51.30 -17.63
CA LEU A 8 37.43 -50.81 -18.23
C LEU A 8 36.23 -50.63 -17.27
N ALA A 9 36.42 -50.09 -16.07
CA ALA A 9 35.30 -49.80 -15.15
C ALA A 9 35.51 -48.59 -14.21
N ASN A 10 35.52 -47.35 -14.72
CA ASN A 10 35.26 -46.17 -13.85
C ASN A 10 34.80 -44.88 -14.58
N PRO A 11 33.58 -44.82 -15.15
CA PRO A 11 32.98 -43.57 -15.64
C PRO A 11 32.44 -42.66 -14.51
N SER A 12 32.98 -42.74 -13.30
CA SER A 12 32.43 -42.14 -12.07
C SER A 12 32.89 -40.69 -11.80
N LYS A 13 33.70 -40.10 -12.68
CA LYS A 13 34.09 -38.67 -12.66
C LYS A 13 33.54 -37.89 -13.85
N ALA A 14 32.31 -38.16 -14.26
CA ALA A 14 31.54 -37.19 -15.04
C ALA A 14 31.45 -35.89 -14.22
N THR A 15 32.09 -34.82 -14.70
CA THR A 15 32.12 -33.52 -14.03
C THR A 15 30.69 -33.07 -13.76
N ALA A 16 30.35 -32.91 -12.47
CA ALA A 16 29.00 -32.54 -12.06
C ALA A 16 28.56 -31.29 -12.85
N PRO A 17 27.43 -31.35 -13.58
CA PRO A 17 27.13 -30.32 -14.56
C PRO A 17 27.01 -28.94 -13.88
N PRO A 18 27.39 -27.84 -14.55
CA PRO A 18 27.48 -26.48 -13.98
C PRO A 18 26.15 -25.90 -13.42
N ARG A 19 25.07 -26.69 -13.45
CA ARG A 19 23.76 -26.43 -12.87
C ARG A 19 23.80 -26.12 -11.36
N SER A 20 24.78 -26.63 -10.61
CA SER A 20 24.85 -26.43 -9.14
C SER A 20 25.30 -25.03 -8.72
N PHE A 21 26.09 -24.32 -9.55
CA PHE A 21 26.72 -23.05 -9.17
C PHE A 21 25.70 -21.94 -8.90
N PHE A 22 24.68 -21.81 -9.76
CA PHE A 22 23.70 -20.71 -9.69
C PHE A 22 22.56 -20.95 -8.69
N VAL A 23 22.33 -22.19 -8.22
CA VAL A 23 21.22 -22.51 -7.30
C VAL A 23 21.37 -21.80 -5.95
N LYS A 24 22.60 -21.71 -5.45
CA LYS A 24 22.92 -21.03 -4.17
C LYS A 24 22.63 -19.52 -4.26
N PRO A 25 23.30 -18.71 -5.11
CA PRO A 25 23.01 -17.28 -5.18
C PRO A 25 21.55 -16.99 -5.55
N ALA A 26 20.90 -17.82 -6.37
CA ALA A 26 19.47 -17.67 -6.66
C ALA A 26 18.59 -17.77 -5.40
N ALA A 27 18.87 -18.72 -4.50
CA ALA A 27 18.15 -18.90 -3.25
C ALA A 27 18.33 -17.71 -2.28
N GLY A 28 19.58 -17.24 -2.11
CA GLY A 28 19.89 -16.07 -1.29
C GLY A 28 19.25 -14.79 -1.81
N LEU A 29 19.36 -14.52 -3.12
CA LEU A 29 18.74 -13.36 -3.76
C LEU A 29 17.20 -13.44 -3.73
N CYS A 30 16.61 -14.61 -3.93
CA CYS A 30 15.17 -14.81 -3.78
C CYS A 30 14.73 -14.44 -2.35
N ALA A 31 15.40 -14.98 -1.33
CA ALA A 31 15.10 -14.69 0.06
C ALA A 31 15.24 -13.19 0.40
N PHE A 32 16.32 -12.57 -0.06
CA PHE A 32 16.58 -11.14 0.11
C PHE A 32 15.46 -10.29 -0.52
N VAL A 33 15.07 -10.57 -1.77
CA VAL A 33 13.99 -9.85 -2.48
C VAL A 33 12.65 -10.02 -1.73
N VAL A 34 12.31 -11.23 -1.28
CA VAL A 34 11.10 -11.46 -0.47
C VAL A 34 11.13 -10.61 0.81
N VAL A 35 12.23 -10.62 1.56
CA VAL A 35 12.33 -9.86 2.81
C VAL A 35 12.27 -8.34 2.56
N VAL A 36 13.05 -7.80 1.63
CA VAL A 36 13.17 -6.35 1.45
C VAL A 36 11.92 -5.72 0.84
N TYR A 37 11.27 -6.39 -0.11
CA TYR A 37 10.10 -5.83 -0.79
C TYR A 37 8.78 -6.27 -0.16
N GLN A 38 8.58 -7.55 0.15
CA GLN A 38 7.29 -8.01 0.71
C GLN A 38 7.08 -7.55 2.17
N SER A 39 8.15 -7.30 2.94
CA SER A 39 8.05 -6.70 4.29
C SER A 39 7.96 -5.17 4.28
N TRP A 40 7.86 -4.54 3.11
CA TRP A 40 7.78 -3.08 2.94
C TRP A 40 8.99 -2.26 3.42
N PHE A 41 10.12 -2.92 3.70
CA PHE A 41 11.35 -2.26 4.17
C PHE A 41 11.85 -1.19 3.19
N MET A 42 11.91 -1.50 1.88
CA MET A 42 12.38 -0.52 0.91
C MET A 42 11.39 0.65 0.69
N PRO A 43 10.07 0.45 0.46
CA PRO A 43 9.10 1.54 0.43
C PRO A 43 9.11 2.42 1.68
N PHE A 44 9.30 1.84 2.86
CA PHE A 44 9.39 2.58 4.11
C PHE A 44 10.59 3.53 4.15
N PHE A 45 11.74 3.13 3.61
CA PHE A 45 12.94 3.98 3.60
C PHE A 45 12.95 5.04 2.49
N LEU A 46 12.25 4.83 1.38
CA LEU A 46 12.31 5.70 0.20
C LEU A 46 12.10 7.20 0.52
N PRO A 47 11.11 7.60 1.35
CA PRO A 47 10.86 9.02 1.65
C PRO A 47 12.00 9.71 2.40
N PHE A 48 12.74 9.00 3.25
CA PHE A 48 13.84 9.56 4.04
C PHE A 48 15.07 9.94 3.21
N PHE A 49 15.14 9.44 1.98
CA PHE A 49 16.19 9.76 1.03
C PHE A 49 15.77 10.78 -0.04
N MET A 50 14.52 11.26 -0.02
CA MET A 50 14.09 12.35 -0.89
C MET A 50 14.87 13.63 -0.53
N GLY A 51 15.58 14.19 -1.51
CA GLY A 51 16.52 15.31 -1.31
C GLY A 51 17.98 14.89 -1.09
N ARG A 52 18.27 13.59 -0.96
CA ARG A 52 19.63 13.00 -1.08
C ARG A 52 19.66 11.96 -2.21
N ASP A 53 18.94 12.31 -3.27
CA ASP A 53 18.48 11.42 -4.32
C ASP A 53 19.55 10.48 -4.86
N ASP A 54 20.73 10.99 -5.22
CA ASP A 54 21.66 10.25 -6.07
C ASP A 54 22.32 9.04 -5.39
N LEU A 55 22.68 9.14 -4.11
CA LEU A 55 23.29 8.00 -3.40
C LEU A 55 22.26 6.90 -3.13
N ALA A 56 21.07 7.25 -2.65
CA ALA A 56 20.01 6.28 -2.39
C ALA A 56 19.51 5.63 -3.69
N ARG A 57 19.28 6.43 -4.74
CA ARG A 57 18.95 5.97 -6.10
C ARG A 57 20.01 5.01 -6.63
N SER A 58 21.30 5.32 -6.44
CA SER A 58 22.41 4.45 -6.85
C SER A 58 22.42 3.12 -6.09
N VAL A 59 22.20 3.12 -4.77
CA VAL A 59 22.11 1.88 -3.97
C VAL A 59 20.92 1.03 -4.40
N ILE A 60 19.75 1.63 -4.61
CA ILE A 60 18.54 0.94 -5.07
C ILE A 60 18.76 0.30 -6.46
N TYR A 61 19.33 1.07 -7.40
CA TYR A 61 19.64 0.58 -8.75
C TYR A 61 20.75 -0.48 -8.75
N ALA A 62 21.74 -0.39 -7.87
CA ALA A 62 22.77 -1.43 -7.73
C ALA A 62 22.17 -2.76 -7.21
N ILE A 63 21.32 -2.71 -6.18
CA ILE A 63 20.61 -3.88 -5.65
C ILE A 63 19.72 -4.51 -6.73
N TYR A 64 18.89 -3.71 -7.38
CA TYR A 64 17.97 -4.16 -8.43
C TYR A 64 18.73 -4.67 -9.66
N GLY A 65 19.78 -3.98 -10.10
CA GLY A 65 20.64 -4.38 -11.21
C GLY A 65 21.36 -5.71 -10.93
N GLY A 66 21.87 -5.92 -9.72
CA GLY A 66 22.47 -7.20 -9.31
C GLY A 66 21.47 -8.36 -9.33
N VAL A 67 20.24 -8.14 -8.84
CA VAL A 67 19.13 -9.11 -8.91
C VAL A 67 18.78 -9.44 -10.37
N LEU A 68 18.72 -8.44 -11.25
CA LEU A 68 18.42 -8.60 -12.67
C LEU A 68 19.53 -9.35 -13.42
N ILE A 69 20.80 -8.99 -13.20
CA ILE A 69 21.96 -9.67 -13.80
C ILE A 69 21.99 -11.15 -13.39
N ALA A 70 21.74 -11.46 -12.12
CA ALA A 70 21.67 -12.83 -11.64
C ALA A 70 20.54 -13.62 -12.33
N ALA A 71 19.36 -13.03 -12.50
CA ALA A 71 18.25 -13.65 -13.22
C ALA A 71 18.55 -13.88 -14.71
N ILE A 72 19.24 -12.94 -15.37
CA ILE A 72 19.68 -13.09 -16.77
C ILE A 72 20.70 -14.24 -16.89
N ALA A 73 21.69 -14.31 -16.00
CA ALA A 73 22.66 -15.40 -15.97
C ALA A 73 22.00 -16.78 -15.76
N ILE A 74 20.98 -16.84 -14.90
CA ILE A 74 20.15 -18.04 -14.72
C ILE A 74 19.38 -18.39 -15.99
N LEU A 75 18.75 -17.43 -16.67
CA LEU A 75 18.01 -17.67 -17.91
C LEU A 75 18.92 -18.13 -19.05
N ALA A 76 20.15 -17.62 -19.13
CA ALA A 76 21.15 -18.06 -20.10
C ALA A 76 21.55 -19.54 -19.85
N THR A 77 21.86 -19.89 -18.60
CA THR A 77 22.42 -21.20 -18.22
C THR A 77 21.37 -22.30 -18.02
N ARG A 78 20.16 -21.98 -17.55
CA ARG A 78 19.09 -22.95 -17.26
C ARG A 78 17.98 -22.95 -18.30
N ARG A 79 18.15 -23.79 -19.34
CA ARG A 79 17.15 -24.05 -20.39
C ARG A 79 15.79 -24.48 -19.83
N ASP A 80 15.76 -25.20 -18.71
CA ASP A 80 14.53 -25.69 -18.07
C ASP A 80 13.70 -24.58 -17.39
N VAL A 81 14.37 -23.58 -16.81
CA VAL A 81 13.76 -22.36 -16.28
C VAL A 81 13.32 -21.47 -17.43
N ARG A 82 14.21 -21.25 -18.42
CA ARG A 82 13.93 -20.45 -19.62
C ARG A 82 12.68 -20.91 -20.37
N ALA A 83 12.54 -22.21 -20.64
CA ALA A 83 11.39 -22.77 -21.35
C ALA A 83 10.05 -22.54 -20.62
N ARG A 84 10.05 -22.49 -19.28
CA ARG A 84 8.85 -22.26 -18.46
C ARG A 84 8.47 -20.78 -18.36
N ILE A 85 9.46 -19.89 -18.42
CA ILE A 85 9.27 -18.45 -18.29
C ILE A 85 9.01 -17.77 -19.64
N LEU A 86 9.41 -18.39 -20.77
CA LEU A 86 9.21 -17.86 -22.12
C LEU A 86 7.82 -17.22 -22.39
N PRO A 87 6.66 -17.87 -22.09
CA PRO A 87 5.35 -17.24 -22.31
C PRO A 87 5.13 -15.99 -21.44
N LEU A 88 5.63 -15.97 -20.20
CA LEU A 88 5.59 -14.80 -19.33
C LEU A 88 6.52 -13.68 -19.85
N ALA A 89 7.70 -14.04 -20.37
CA ALA A 89 8.64 -13.09 -20.95
C ALA A 89 8.07 -12.42 -22.20
N ILE A 90 7.33 -13.15 -23.05
CA ILE A 90 6.62 -12.58 -24.20
C ILE A 90 5.51 -11.63 -23.74
N ALA A 91 4.67 -12.05 -22.78
CA ALA A 91 3.62 -11.19 -22.23
C ALA A 91 4.19 -9.92 -21.57
N ALA A 92 5.28 -10.04 -20.82
CA ALA A 92 5.98 -8.93 -20.21
C ALA A 92 6.61 -8.01 -21.27
N ALA A 93 7.19 -8.54 -22.34
CA ALA A 93 7.74 -7.72 -23.44
C ALA A 93 6.66 -6.87 -24.13
N ILE A 94 5.46 -7.42 -24.35
CA ILE A 94 4.30 -6.66 -24.87
C ILE A 94 3.90 -5.55 -23.87
N ALA A 95 3.84 -5.89 -22.57
CA ALA A 95 3.47 -4.96 -21.51
C ALA A 95 4.51 -3.84 -21.27
N VAL A 96 5.78 -4.09 -21.61
CA VAL A 96 6.87 -3.10 -21.63
C VAL A 96 6.82 -2.25 -22.90
N ALA A 97 6.58 -2.85 -24.08
CA ALA A 97 6.49 -2.14 -25.36
C ALA A 97 5.44 -1.02 -25.34
N ALA A 98 4.30 -1.24 -24.67
CA ALA A 98 3.28 -0.22 -24.46
C ALA A 98 3.80 1.05 -23.75
N THR A 99 4.80 0.93 -22.86
CA THR A 99 5.40 2.09 -22.18
C THR A 99 6.30 2.93 -23.09
N ALA A 100 6.91 2.31 -24.10
CA ALA A 100 7.84 2.98 -25.01
C ALA A 100 7.12 3.93 -25.99
N LEU A 101 5.79 3.86 -26.05
CA LEU A 101 4.94 4.77 -26.82
C LEU A 101 4.75 6.14 -26.12
N HIS A 102 5.20 6.28 -24.88
CA HIS A 102 4.98 7.45 -24.02
C HIS A 102 6.26 7.92 -23.33
N SER A 103 6.23 9.11 -22.74
CA SER A 103 7.36 9.61 -21.95
C SER A 103 7.59 8.78 -20.68
N ILE A 104 8.83 8.37 -20.44
CA ILE A 104 9.20 7.51 -19.31
C ILE A 104 9.55 8.36 -18.09
N GLY A 105 8.51 8.82 -17.38
CA GLY A 105 8.62 9.51 -16.10
C GLY A 105 8.83 8.55 -14.91
N ILE A 106 8.42 8.96 -13.72
CA ILE A 106 8.70 8.22 -12.48
C ILE A 106 7.69 7.09 -12.24
N VAL A 107 6.44 7.25 -12.66
CA VAL A 107 5.40 6.22 -12.58
C VAL A 107 5.70 5.09 -13.57
N ALA A 108 6.08 5.43 -14.79
CA ALA A 108 6.51 4.46 -15.82
C ALA A 108 7.74 3.66 -15.36
N LYS A 109 8.74 4.31 -14.74
CA LYS A 109 9.89 3.61 -14.12
C LYS A 109 9.46 2.65 -13.02
N SER A 110 8.52 3.05 -12.16
CA SER A 110 8.01 2.22 -11.06
C SER A 110 7.25 0.99 -11.56
N TYR A 111 6.46 1.15 -12.63
CA TYR A 111 5.81 0.04 -13.34
C TYR A 111 6.82 -0.94 -13.96
N LEU A 112 7.82 -0.43 -14.69
CA LEU A 112 8.86 -1.27 -15.30
C LEU A 112 9.65 -2.06 -14.23
N VAL A 113 10.09 -1.38 -13.16
CA VAL A 113 10.75 -2.01 -12.01
C VAL A 113 9.86 -3.08 -11.37
N THR A 114 8.55 -2.84 -11.26
CA THR A 114 7.58 -3.83 -10.74
C THR A 114 7.50 -5.07 -11.61
N LEU A 115 7.35 -4.92 -12.93
CA LEU A 115 7.31 -6.05 -13.88
C LEU A 115 8.60 -6.88 -13.84
N PHE A 116 9.75 -6.21 -13.95
CA PHE A 116 11.05 -6.87 -13.92
C PHE A 116 11.35 -7.51 -12.55
N LEU A 117 10.99 -6.89 -11.43
CA LEU A 117 11.17 -7.51 -10.11
C LEU A 117 10.28 -8.75 -9.96
N GLY A 118 9.03 -8.71 -10.43
CA GLY A 118 8.16 -9.89 -10.45
C GLY A 118 8.72 -11.01 -11.33
N GLY A 119 9.17 -10.68 -12.54
CA GLY A 119 9.80 -11.63 -13.45
C GLY A 119 11.08 -12.26 -12.87
N THR A 120 11.98 -11.44 -12.32
CA THR A 120 13.23 -11.92 -11.69
C THR A 120 12.95 -12.75 -10.43
N ALA A 121 11.94 -12.41 -9.61
CA ALA A 121 11.52 -13.23 -8.48
C ALA A 121 11.03 -14.62 -8.92
N ILE A 122 10.29 -14.73 -10.03
CA ILE A 122 9.89 -16.01 -10.62
C ILE A 122 11.11 -16.80 -11.11
N VAL A 123 12.06 -16.16 -11.80
CA VAL A 123 13.32 -16.78 -12.23
C VAL A 123 14.11 -17.35 -11.03
N LEU A 124 14.36 -16.52 -10.03
CA LEU A 124 15.16 -16.88 -8.84
C LEU A 124 14.50 -17.99 -8.03
N MET A 125 13.17 -17.95 -7.89
CA MET A 125 12.41 -18.98 -7.21
C MET A 125 12.44 -20.32 -7.96
N LEU A 126 12.16 -20.33 -9.28
CA LEU A 126 12.21 -21.54 -10.11
C LEU A 126 13.63 -22.11 -10.23
N ALA A 127 14.65 -21.28 -10.06
CA ALA A 127 16.05 -21.70 -10.05
C ALA A 127 16.52 -22.26 -8.70
N SER A 128 15.77 -22.06 -7.61
CA SER A 128 16.15 -22.43 -6.24
C SER A 128 15.19 -23.46 -5.63
N ALA A 129 14.48 -23.12 -4.55
CA ALA A 129 13.54 -23.99 -3.85
C ALA A 129 12.16 -23.29 -3.67
N PRO A 130 11.24 -23.43 -4.64
CA PRO A 130 9.96 -22.72 -4.64
C PRO A 130 9.11 -22.86 -3.38
N LEU A 131 9.08 -24.05 -2.78
CA LEU A 131 8.34 -24.28 -1.53
C LEU A 131 8.94 -23.51 -0.34
N VAL A 132 10.26 -23.31 -0.32
CA VAL A 132 10.94 -22.53 0.73
C VAL A 132 10.66 -21.04 0.54
N ALA A 133 10.72 -20.55 -0.70
CA ALA A 133 10.35 -19.17 -1.04
C ALA A 133 8.89 -18.85 -0.66
N LEU A 134 7.94 -19.72 -0.97
CA LEU A 134 6.53 -19.55 -0.56
C LEU A 134 6.34 -19.63 0.96
N ARG A 135 7.09 -20.46 1.68
CA ARG A 135 7.07 -20.50 3.16
C ARG A 135 7.63 -19.22 3.76
N LEU A 136 8.70 -18.67 3.19
CA LEU A 136 9.24 -17.36 3.58
C LEU A 136 8.23 -16.24 3.30
N SER A 137 7.57 -16.27 2.14
CA SER A 137 6.49 -15.33 1.79
C SER A 137 5.31 -15.39 2.78
N ALA A 138 4.88 -16.58 3.20
CA ALA A 138 3.89 -16.73 4.26
C ALA A 138 4.39 -16.16 5.61
N SER A 139 5.66 -16.41 5.94
CA SER A 139 6.27 -15.91 7.18
C SER A 139 6.38 -14.38 7.22
N VAL A 140 6.75 -13.75 6.10
CA VAL A 140 6.76 -12.29 5.94
C VAL A 140 5.33 -11.72 5.98
N THR A 141 4.35 -12.39 5.36
CA THR A 141 2.95 -11.97 5.45
C THR A 141 2.44 -12.02 6.91
N ALA A 142 2.82 -13.05 7.67
CA ALA A 142 2.52 -13.14 9.10
C ALA A 142 3.24 -12.06 9.93
N LEU A 143 4.49 -11.73 9.60
CA LEU A 143 5.22 -10.61 10.22
C LEU A 143 4.49 -9.29 9.97
N ASN A 144 4.13 -8.98 8.72
CA ASN A 144 3.36 -7.78 8.37
C ASN A 144 2.01 -7.73 9.10
N ALA A 145 1.33 -8.87 9.25
CA ALA A 145 0.08 -8.96 10.00
C ALA A 145 0.28 -8.59 11.48
N VAL A 146 1.33 -9.10 12.12
CA VAL A 146 1.71 -8.75 13.49
C VAL A 146 2.09 -7.27 13.60
N ILE A 147 2.83 -6.72 12.64
CA ILE A 147 3.18 -5.29 12.61
C ILE A 147 1.92 -4.41 12.54
N CYS A 148 0.93 -4.76 11.71
CA CYS A 148 -0.34 -4.02 11.64
C CYS A 148 -1.14 -4.11 12.95
N LEU A 149 -1.10 -5.24 13.67
CA LEU A 149 -1.76 -5.39 14.97
C LEU A 149 -1.04 -4.61 16.09
N ILE A 150 0.28 -4.46 16.00
CA ILE A 150 1.08 -3.62 16.90
C ILE A 150 0.81 -2.14 16.65
N ASP A 151 0.80 -1.71 15.38
CA ASP A 151 0.52 -0.35 14.91
C ASP A 151 -0.79 0.21 15.52
N LEU A 152 -1.77 -0.67 15.71
CA LEU A 152 -3.08 -0.39 16.31
C LEU A 152 -3.04 0.21 17.72
N PHE A 153 -2.01 -0.10 18.52
CA PHE A 153 -1.86 0.40 19.88
C PHE A 153 -1.32 1.82 19.96
N PHE A 154 -0.84 2.38 18.85
CA PHE A 154 -0.23 3.70 18.79
C PHE A 154 -1.19 4.67 18.11
N ALA A 155 -1.50 5.78 18.78
CA ALA A 155 -2.26 6.88 18.18
C ALA A 155 -1.51 7.47 16.99
N ASP A 156 -0.21 7.74 17.19
CA ASP A 156 0.75 8.18 16.19
C ASP A 156 1.47 6.96 15.57
N GLY A 157 0.70 6.06 14.95
CA GLY A 157 1.23 4.86 14.27
C GLY A 157 1.97 5.17 12.97
N PHE A 158 2.38 4.13 12.24
CA PHE A 158 2.95 4.25 10.89
C PHE A 158 1.94 4.71 9.83
N THR A 159 0.65 4.73 10.16
CA THR A 159 -0.44 5.00 9.23
C THR A 159 -0.54 6.46 8.79
N SER A 160 -0.84 6.68 7.51
CA SER A 160 -1.25 7.99 6.98
C SER A 160 -2.72 8.32 7.25
N THR A 161 -3.51 7.37 7.77
CA THR A 161 -4.93 7.60 8.12
C THR A 161 -5.14 7.26 9.59
N PRO A 162 -5.31 8.27 10.48
CA PRO A 162 -5.48 8.05 11.91
C PRO A 162 -6.53 6.99 12.25
N GLY A 163 -6.21 6.10 13.17
CA GLY A 163 -7.09 5.01 13.59
C GLY A 163 -7.22 3.84 12.62
N ARG A 164 -6.38 3.72 11.59
CA ARG A 164 -6.38 2.55 10.68
C ARG A 164 -4.99 1.93 10.63
N ALA A 165 -4.84 0.65 10.94
CA ALA A 165 -3.54 0.01 10.87
C ALA A 165 -3.00 -0.05 9.43
N ALA A 166 -1.73 0.31 9.25
CA ALA A 166 -1.02 0.20 7.97
C ALA A 166 0.33 -0.49 8.10
N GLY A 167 0.94 -0.47 9.29
CA GLY A 167 2.31 -0.93 9.49
C GLY A 167 3.27 -0.26 8.51
N LEU A 168 4.27 -1.01 8.05
CA LEU A 168 5.31 -0.51 7.16
C LEU A 168 4.85 -0.11 5.75
N ALA A 169 3.62 -0.41 5.36
CA ALA A 169 3.08 0.05 4.07
C ALA A 169 2.62 1.53 4.11
N ILE A 170 2.50 2.13 5.30
CA ILE A 170 2.03 3.52 5.60
C ILE A 170 0.57 3.78 5.18
N ASN A 171 0.15 3.33 4.00
CA ASN A 171 -1.23 3.39 3.53
C ASN A 171 -2.00 2.11 3.93
N PRO A 172 -3.09 2.20 4.70
CA PRO A 172 -3.83 1.03 5.19
C PRO A 172 -4.53 0.22 4.07
N ASN A 173 -4.88 0.85 2.94
CA ASN A 173 -5.44 0.12 1.80
C ASN A 173 -4.39 -0.76 1.12
N VAL A 174 -3.17 -0.24 1.00
CA VAL A 174 -2.01 -0.92 0.44
C VAL A 174 -1.55 -2.05 1.36
N ALA A 175 -1.52 -1.81 2.67
CA ALA A 175 -1.28 -2.83 3.69
C ALA A 175 -2.26 -4.02 3.54
N ALA A 176 -3.56 -3.72 3.48
CA ALA A 176 -4.61 -4.73 3.32
C ALA A 176 -4.42 -5.56 2.03
N ALA A 177 -4.12 -4.89 0.91
CA ALA A 177 -3.91 -5.55 -0.37
C ALA A 177 -2.67 -6.46 -0.34
N GLY A 178 -1.57 -6.00 0.26
CA GLY A 178 -0.36 -6.80 0.47
C GLY A 178 -0.58 -8.02 1.38
N LEU A 179 -1.37 -7.87 2.45
CA LEU A 179 -1.78 -8.97 3.33
C LEU A 179 -2.64 -10.00 2.58
N LEU A 180 -3.65 -9.54 1.82
CA LEU A 180 -4.54 -10.41 1.05
C LEU A 180 -3.79 -11.21 -0.02
N LEU A 181 -2.98 -10.53 -0.85
CA LEU A 181 -2.19 -11.18 -1.91
C LEU A 181 -1.10 -12.08 -1.33
N GLY A 182 -0.43 -11.64 -0.25
CA GLY A 182 0.52 -12.43 0.53
C GLY A 182 -0.09 -13.74 1.02
N ALA A 183 -1.28 -13.69 1.63
CA ALA A 183 -1.99 -14.89 2.07
C ALA A 183 -2.42 -15.77 0.89
N ALA A 184 -3.09 -15.19 -0.11
CA ALA A 184 -3.61 -15.93 -1.25
C ALA A 184 -2.51 -16.68 -2.04
N ALA A 185 -1.33 -16.08 -2.20
CA ALA A 185 -0.17 -16.69 -2.85
C ALA A 185 0.48 -17.81 -2.03
N SER A 186 0.51 -17.69 -0.69
CA SER A 186 1.40 -18.49 0.16
C SER A 186 0.72 -19.47 1.11
N TYR A 187 -0.60 -19.38 1.33
CA TYR A 187 -1.29 -20.19 2.35
C TYR A 187 -1.17 -21.71 2.13
N ARG A 188 -1.01 -22.18 0.89
CA ARG A 188 -0.76 -23.61 0.60
C ARG A 188 0.59 -24.09 1.14
N ALA A 189 1.59 -23.22 1.21
CA ALA A 189 2.93 -23.56 1.70
C ALA A 189 2.99 -23.66 3.24
N VAL A 190 2.05 -23.01 3.94
CA VAL A 190 1.82 -23.19 5.38
C VAL A 190 1.38 -24.63 5.67
N SER A 191 1.92 -25.22 6.73
CA SER A 191 1.58 -26.58 7.15
C SER A 191 0.12 -26.69 7.59
N LYS A 192 -0.53 -27.83 7.30
CA LYS A 192 -1.98 -28.03 7.49
C LYS A 192 -2.46 -27.65 8.90
N THR A 193 -1.66 -27.95 9.93
CA THR A 193 -1.94 -27.68 11.35
C THR A 193 -1.93 -26.21 11.75
N TRP A 194 -1.29 -25.35 10.95
CA TRP A 194 -1.15 -23.91 11.21
C TRP A 194 -1.93 -23.03 10.22
N ARG A 195 -2.45 -23.59 9.12
CA ARG A 195 -3.20 -22.83 8.10
C ARG A 195 -4.38 -22.03 8.68
N ALA A 196 -5.16 -22.62 9.58
CA ALA A 196 -6.30 -21.93 10.19
C ALA A 196 -5.86 -20.75 11.07
N SER A 197 -4.86 -20.94 11.94
CA SER A 197 -4.28 -19.86 12.74
C SER A 197 -3.62 -18.76 11.88
N TYR A 198 -2.97 -19.12 10.77
CA TYR A 198 -2.39 -18.18 9.81
C TYR A 198 -3.47 -17.32 9.14
N LEU A 199 -4.54 -17.94 8.63
CA LEU A 199 -5.65 -17.22 8.00
C LEU A 199 -6.40 -16.33 8.99
N ILE A 200 -6.53 -16.75 10.25
CA ILE A 200 -7.11 -15.91 11.31
C ILE A 200 -6.19 -14.71 11.59
N LEU A 201 -4.88 -14.91 11.78
CA LEU A 201 -3.92 -13.83 12.01
C LEU A 201 -3.95 -12.79 10.89
N VAL A 202 -3.84 -13.22 9.63
CA VAL A 202 -3.86 -12.29 8.48
C VAL A 202 -5.26 -11.69 8.30
N GLY A 203 -6.34 -12.46 8.52
CA GLY A 203 -7.71 -11.96 8.45
C GLY A 203 -8.01 -10.86 9.47
N THR A 204 -7.59 -11.05 10.72
CA THR A 204 -7.69 -10.01 11.76
C THR A 204 -6.85 -8.79 11.41
N ALA A 205 -5.60 -8.98 10.97
CA ALA A 205 -4.75 -7.87 10.53
C ALA A 205 -5.38 -7.08 9.37
N LEU A 206 -6.00 -7.78 8.40
CA LEU A 206 -6.73 -7.16 7.29
C LEU A 206 -7.94 -6.36 7.80
N LEU A 207 -8.72 -6.89 8.75
CA LEU A 207 -9.85 -6.17 9.35
C LEU A 207 -9.43 -4.87 10.04
N VAL A 208 -8.33 -4.86 10.82
CA VAL A 208 -7.88 -3.64 11.53
C VAL A 208 -7.28 -2.55 10.62
N THR A 209 -7.01 -2.86 9.35
CA THR A 209 -6.74 -1.81 8.33
C THR A 209 -7.99 -1.01 7.96
N LEU A 210 -9.19 -1.53 8.27
CA LEU A 210 -10.49 -0.97 7.89
C LEU A 210 -10.63 -0.68 6.39
N SER A 211 -9.88 -1.39 5.53
CA SER A 211 -9.95 -1.23 4.08
C SER A 211 -11.18 -1.94 3.51
N ARG A 212 -12.33 -1.25 3.52
CA ARG A 212 -13.66 -1.76 3.10
C ARG A 212 -13.62 -2.56 1.79
N SER A 213 -12.94 -2.03 0.77
CA SER A 213 -12.86 -2.66 -0.56
C SER A 213 -12.00 -3.93 -0.57
N THR A 214 -10.92 -3.97 0.23
CA THR A 214 -10.07 -5.15 0.35
C THR A 214 -10.69 -6.22 1.24
N ILE A 215 -11.51 -5.82 2.22
CA ILE A 215 -12.35 -6.74 3.00
C ILE A 215 -13.35 -7.45 2.07
N LEU A 216 -14.02 -6.70 1.18
CA LEU A 216 -14.90 -7.29 0.15
C LEU A 216 -14.15 -8.28 -0.76
N ALA A 217 -12.96 -7.90 -1.25
CA ALA A 217 -12.11 -8.77 -2.04
C ALA A 217 -11.67 -10.03 -1.27
N ALA A 218 -11.38 -9.90 0.04
CA ALA A 218 -11.04 -11.03 0.90
C ALA A 218 -12.22 -12.00 1.12
N VAL A 219 -13.44 -11.47 1.28
CA VAL A 219 -14.67 -12.29 1.33
C VAL A 219 -14.83 -13.09 0.04
N ALA A 220 -14.69 -12.46 -1.13
CA ALA A 220 -14.73 -13.15 -2.42
C ALA A 220 -13.62 -14.21 -2.56
N THR A 221 -12.40 -13.87 -2.14
CA THR A 221 -11.21 -14.76 -2.13
C THR A 221 -11.42 -16.03 -1.30
N VAL A 222 -12.25 -15.97 -0.25
CA VAL A 222 -12.60 -17.14 0.57
C VAL A 222 -13.85 -17.85 0.03
N ALA A 223 -14.89 -17.09 -0.33
CA ALA A 223 -16.18 -17.63 -0.74
C ALA A 223 -16.13 -18.38 -2.08
N VAL A 224 -15.47 -17.83 -3.11
CA VAL A 224 -15.44 -18.43 -4.46
C VAL A 224 -14.74 -19.81 -4.45
N PRO A 225 -13.53 -19.98 -3.87
CA PRO A 225 -12.90 -21.30 -3.77
C PRO A 225 -13.69 -22.31 -2.93
N ILE A 226 -14.40 -21.85 -1.90
CA ILE A 226 -15.29 -22.69 -1.10
C ILE A 226 -16.48 -23.16 -1.95
N ALA A 227 -17.18 -22.24 -2.64
CA ALA A 227 -18.31 -22.57 -3.50
C ALA A 227 -17.92 -23.56 -4.61
N VAL A 228 -16.82 -23.30 -5.33
CA VAL A 228 -16.30 -24.19 -6.38
C VAL A 228 -15.94 -25.58 -5.83
N ARG A 229 -15.48 -25.68 -4.58
CA ARG A 229 -15.17 -26.96 -3.94
C ARG A 229 -16.39 -27.69 -3.37
N ILE A 230 -17.40 -26.95 -2.94
CA ILE A 230 -18.68 -27.47 -2.42
C ILE A 230 -19.54 -28.01 -3.56
N TRP A 231 -19.61 -27.29 -4.68
CA TRP A 231 -20.54 -27.57 -5.78
C TRP A 231 -20.48 -29.01 -6.34
N PRO A 232 -19.31 -29.58 -6.68
CA PRO A 232 -19.24 -30.98 -7.10
C PRO A 232 -19.62 -31.96 -5.99
N ARG A 233 -19.29 -31.66 -4.73
CA ARG A 233 -19.62 -32.55 -3.60
C ARG A 233 -21.10 -32.60 -3.30
N TYR A 234 -21.78 -31.46 -3.44
CA TYR A 234 -23.22 -31.35 -3.36
C TYR A 234 -23.89 -32.15 -4.48
N ARG A 235 -23.43 -31.98 -5.73
CA ARG A 235 -23.91 -32.75 -6.89
C ARG A 235 -23.69 -34.27 -6.75
N ASP A 236 -22.56 -34.68 -6.18
CA ASP A 236 -22.22 -36.08 -5.93
C ASP A 236 -22.90 -36.67 -4.65
N GLY A 237 -23.70 -35.90 -3.91
CA GLY A 237 -24.33 -36.35 -2.65
C GLY A 237 -23.35 -36.67 -1.51
N ARG A 238 -22.07 -36.25 -1.59
CA ARG A 238 -21.02 -36.63 -0.63
C ARG A 238 -21.11 -35.79 0.65
N ARG A 239 -21.26 -36.47 1.79
CA ARG A 239 -21.30 -35.83 3.13
C ARG A 239 -20.03 -35.02 3.43
N PHE A 240 -20.19 -33.87 4.07
CA PHE A 240 -19.09 -33.00 4.48
C PHE A 240 -18.33 -33.57 5.68
N GLN A 241 -17.13 -34.11 5.45
CA GLN A 241 -16.17 -34.35 6.51
C GLN A 241 -15.46 -33.03 6.86
N LEU A 242 -15.82 -32.46 8.01
CA LEU A 242 -15.13 -31.35 8.64
C LEU A 242 -13.98 -31.91 9.48
N ASP A 243 -12.73 -31.60 9.12
CA ASP A 243 -11.57 -31.97 9.94
C ASP A 243 -11.53 -31.08 11.21
N PRO A 244 -11.62 -31.64 12.42
CA PRO A 244 -11.50 -30.87 13.65
C PRO A 244 -10.04 -30.50 13.98
N LYS A 245 -9.05 -31.17 13.37
CA LYS A 245 -7.63 -31.02 13.72
C LYS A 245 -7.11 -29.63 13.34
N GLY A 246 -6.82 -28.83 14.38
CA GLY A 246 -6.33 -27.46 14.26
C GLY A 246 -7.32 -26.38 14.72
N ARG A 247 -8.61 -26.71 14.89
CA ARG A 247 -9.63 -25.73 15.35
C ARG A 247 -9.29 -25.11 16.70
N ALA A 248 -8.87 -25.90 17.69
CA ALA A 248 -8.51 -25.40 19.01
C ALA A 248 -7.41 -24.31 18.97
N ARG A 249 -6.38 -24.48 18.12
CA ARG A 249 -5.31 -23.47 17.93
C ARG A 249 -5.81 -22.23 17.19
N ALA A 250 -6.70 -22.43 16.23
CA ALA A 250 -7.35 -21.35 15.50
C ALA A 250 -8.22 -20.49 16.44
N CYS A 251 -9.04 -21.13 17.29
CA CYS A 251 -9.83 -20.48 18.31
C CYS A 251 -8.97 -19.77 19.36
N ALA A 252 -7.90 -20.39 19.87
CA ALA A 252 -6.99 -19.76 20.83
C ALA A 252 -6.34 -18.49 20.26
N VAL A 253 -5.84 -18.55 19.01
CA VAL A 253 -5.31 -17.37 18.31
C VAL A 253 -6.40 -16.31 18.10
N GLY A 254 -7.61 -16.72 17.71
CA GLY A 254 -8.75 -15.81 17.56
C GLY A 254 -9.14 -15.09 18.85
N LEU A 255 -9.13 -15.79 19.99
CA LEU A 255 -9.41 -15.19 21.31
C LEU A 255 -8.33 -14.20 21.74
N VAL A 256 -7.05 -14.52 21.55
CA VAL A 256 -5.93 -13.59 21.81
C VAL A 256 -6.05 -12.34 20.95
N LEU A 257 -6.38 -12.51 19.66
CA LEU A 257 -6.55 -11.40 18.71
C LEU A 257 -7.79 -10.55 19.00
N LEU A 258 -8.88 -11.16 19.47
CA LEU A 258 -10.07 -10.42 19.92
C LEU A 258 -9.75 -9.59 21.17
N GLY A 259 -9.01 -10.15 22.14
CA GLY A 259 -8.48 -9.42 23.29
C GLY A 259 -7.54 -8.28 22.89
N THR A 260 -6.70 -8.50 21.87
CA THR A 260 -5.81 -7.48 21.28
C THR A 260 -6.61 -6.31 20.70
N ILE A 261 -7.67 -6.57 19.93
CA ILE A 261 -8.57 -5.54 19.39
C ILE A 261 -9.30 -4.82 20.53
N GLY A 262 -9.81 -5.54 21.54
CA GLY A 262 -10.48 -4.95 22.70
C GLY A 262 -9.56 -3.99 23.48
N ALA A 263 -8.31 -4.37 23.71
CA ALA A 263 -7.31 -3.53 24.35
C ALA A 263 -6.92 -2.31 23.47
N ALA A 264 -6.82 -2.48 22.15
CA ALA A 264 -6.57 -1.35 21.26
C ALA A 264 -7.76 -0.37 21.21
N LEU A 265 -9.01 -0.87 21.28
CA LEU A 265 -10.22 -0.06 21.37
C LEU A 265 -10.30 0.78 22.66
N THR A 266 -9.73 0.31 23.77
CA THR A 266 -9.68 1.10 25.02
C THR A 266 -8.55 2.13 25.00
N VAL A 267 -7.36 1.78 24.48
CA VAL A 267 -6.16 2.64 24.48
C VAL A 267 -6.14 3.67 23.34
N ASN A 268 -6.62 3.32 22.14
CA ASN A 268 -6.53 4.16 20.94
C ASN A 268 -7.89 4.77 20.55
N ALA A 269 -8.10 6.04 20.93
CA ALA A 269 -9.34 6.76 20.62
C ALA A 269 -9.56 6.97 19.11
N TYR A 270 -8.49 7.13 18.31
CA TYR A 270 -8.62 7.26 16.86
C TYR A 270 -9.10 5.95 16.23
N PHE A 271 -8.61 4.81 16.69
CA PHE A 271 -9.07 3.50 16.20
C PHE A 271 -10.55 3.26 16.51
N ARG A 272 -11.01 3.64 17.71
CA ARG A 272 -12.44 3.60 18.08
C ARG A 272 -13.29 4.42 17.10
N ALA A 273 -12.95 5.70 16.91
CA ALA A 273 -13.67 6.57 15.97
C ALA A 273 -13.63 6.07 14.52
N ALA A 274 -12.51 5.48 14.08
CA ALA A 274 -12.38 4.90 12.75
C ALA A 274 -13.23 3.61 12.58
N ILE A 275 -13.40 2.81 13.64
CA ILE A 275 -14.36 1.69 13.65
C ILE A 275 -15.79 2.21 13.55
N ASP A 276 -16.18 3.18 14.36
CA ASP A 276 -17.55 3.71 14.39
C ASP A 276 -17.94 4.27 13.00
N GLY A 277 -17.04 5.05 12.37
CA GLY A 277 -17.20 5.54 11.00
C GLY A 277 -17.17 4.43 9.93
N SER A 278 -16.49 3.31 10.19
CA SER A 278 -16.47 2.15 9.30
C SER A 278 -17.75 1.32 9.37
N VAL A 279 -18.29 1.10 10.58
CA VAL A 279 -19.57 0.42 10.80
C VAL A 279 -20.70 1.25 10.19
N THR A 280 -20.74 2.55 10.48
CA THR A 280 -21.73 3.48 9.90
C THR A 280 -21.67 3.45 8.36
N GLY A 281 -20.46 3.43 7.79
CA GLY A 281 -20.26 3.32 6.35
C GLY A 281 -20.67 1.99 5.72
N ILE A 282 -20.69 0.90 6.49
CA ILE A 282 -21.21 -0.41 6.04
C ILE A 282 -22.74 -0.43 6.11
N VAL A 283 -23.34 0.16 7.15
CA VAL A 283 -24.81 0.32 7.24
C VAL A 283 -25.31 1.17 6.07
N SER A 284 -24.68 2.33 5.81
CA SER A 284 -25.05 3.20 4.69
C SER A 284 -24.82 2.57 3.30
N LEU A 285 -24.06 1.49 3.19
CA LEU A 285 -23.91 0.76 1.92
C LEU A 285 -25.20 0.02 1.56
N ALA A 286 -25.96 -0.48 2.54
CA ALA A 286 -27.28 -1.08 2.28
C ALA A 286 -28.23 -0.01 1.73
N ASP A 287 -28.34 1.13 2.41
CA ASP A 287 -29.18 2.27 1.96
C ASP A 287 -28.79 2.76 0.55
N ALA A 288 -27.48 2.80 0.26
CA ALA A 288 -26.96 3.21 -1.05
C ALA A 288 -27.20 2.17 -2.15
N LEU A 289 -27.14 0.87 -1.84
CA LEU A 289 -27.49 -0.20 -2.78
C LEU A 289 -29.00 -0.23 -3.04
N ASP A 290 -29.83 -0.03 -2.02
CA ASP A 290 -31.30 0.07 -2.17
C ASP A 290 -31.71 1.34 -2.92
N ALA A 291 -30.98 2.44 -2.76
CA ALA A 291 -31.16 3.65 -3.58
C ALA A 291 -30.73 3.42 -5.04
N ALA A 292 -29.62 2.71 -5.27
CA ALA A 292 -29.15 2.37 -6.62
C ALA A 292 -30.09 1.37 -7.32
N ALA A 293 -30.61 0.37 -6.62
CA ALA A 293 -31.61 -0.57 -7.14
C ALA A 293 -32.87 0.18 -7.58
N ARG A 294 -33.46 1.01 -6.69
CA ARG A 294 -34.62 1.85 -7.03
C ARG A 294 -34.38 2.81 -8.20
N ALA A 295 -33.15 3.33 -8.36
CA ALA A 295 -32.81 4.17 -9.51
C ALA A 295 -32.72 3.37 -10.82
N VAL A 296 -32.26 2.12 -10.77
CA VAL A 296 -32.28 1.20 -11.93
C VAL A 296 -33.73 0.85 -12.28
N ASP A 297 -34.54 0.44 -11.31
CA ASP A 297 -35.95 0.10 -11.52
C ASP A 297 -36.72 1.30 -12.12
N ALA A 298 -36.58 2.50 -11.54
CA ALA A 298 -37.19 3.71 -12.08
C ALA A 298 -36.70 4.08 -13.48
N SER A 299 -35.47 3.73 -13.87
CA SER A 299 -34.95 3.94 -15.23
C SER A 299 -35.50 2.93 -16.25
N VAL A 300 -35.90 1.73 -15.80
CA VAL A 300 -36.60 0.75 -16.61
C VAL A 300 -38.06 1.19 -16.82
N ASP A 301 -38.72 1.69 -15.78
CA ASP A 301 -40.08 2.22 -15.86
C ASP A 301 -40.16 3.55 -16.65
N GLN A 302 -39.07 4.32 -16.72
CA GLN A 302 -38.95 5.52 -17.56
C GLN A 302 -38.42 5.24 -18.98
N ALA A 303 -38.27 3.98 -19.39
CA ALA A 303 -38.02 3.66 -20.79
C ALA A 303 -39.17 4.24 -21.64
N PRO A 304 -38.89 5.11 -22.63
CA PRO A 304 -39.95 5.88 -23.27
C PRO A 304 -40.90 4.95 -24.02
N ALA A 305 -42.15 4.89 -23.55
CA ALA A 305 -43.26 4.43 -24.37
C ALA A 305 -43.20 5.19 -25.70
N ILE A 306 -43.17 4.45 -26.81
CA ILE A 306 -42.95 5.01 -28.15
C ILE A 306 -44.11 5.95 -28.47
N ALA A 307 -43.89 7.25 -28.23
CA ALA A 307 -44.86 8.29 -28.47
C ALA A 307 -45.02 8.47 -29.98
N THR A 308 -46.13 7.98 -30.52
CA THR A 308 -46.56 8.28 -31.89
C THR A 308 -46.62 9.80 -32.10
N PRO A 309 -46.04 10.33 -33.19
CA PRO A 309 -45.94 11.77 -33.39
C PRO A 309 -47.32 12.38 -33.67
N SER A 310 -47.79 13.26 -32.78
CA SER A 310 -49.03 14.01 -32.99
C SER A 310 -48.80 15.53 -32.85
N SER A 311 -48.84 16.21 -33.99
CA SER A 311 -49.22 17.62 -34.22
C SER A 311 -48.98 18.70 -33.15
N VAL A 312 -48.07 19.62 -33.48
CA VAL A 312 -48.07 21.08 -33.15
C VAL A 312 -49.38 21.73 -33.68
N PRO A 313 -50.02 22.79 -33.10
CA PRO A 313 -49.50 23.98 -32.34
C PRO A 313 -50.19 24.20 -30.95
N ALA A 314 -50.18 25.34 -30.21
CA ALA A 314 -49.67 26.72 -30.38
C ALA A 314 -49.43 27.42 -28.99
N PRO A 315 -48.78 28.61 -28.89
CA PRO A 315 -48.75 29.48 -27.70
C PRO A 315 -49.95 30.47 -27.65
N PRO A 316 -50.20 31.33 -26.62
CA PRO A 316 -49.37 31.79 -25.47
C PRO A 316 -50.21 31.78 -24.13
N PRO A 317 -50.12 32.71 -23.12
CA PRO A 317 -49.11 33.69 -22.70
C PRO A 317 -48.73 33.62 -21.19
N SER A 318 -47.97 34.62 -20.74
CA SER A 318 -47.37 34.81 -19.41
C SER A 318 -48.29 35.18 -18.24
N SER A 319 -48.05 34.54 -17.09
CA SER A 319 -48.21 35.03 -15.70
C SER A 319 -47.65 33.93 -14.77
N GLY A 320 -47.09 34.13 -13.58
CA GLY A 320 -46.88 35.26 -12.68
C GLY A 320 -46.44 34.63 -11.35
N ALA A 321 -45.36 35.10 -10.73
CA ALA A 321 -44.88 34.54 -9.45
C ALA A 321 -45.83 34.94 -8.29
N PRO A 322 -45.88 34.21 -7.15
CA PRO A 322 -44.76 34.21 -6.21
C PRO A 322 -44.41 32.85 -5.58
N THR A 323 -43.12 32.66 -5.27
CA THR A 323 -42.62 31.57 -4.44
C THR A 323 -42.83 31.84 -2.94
N SER A 324 -43.58 30.97 -2.27
CA SER A 324 -43.67 30.89 -0.81
C SER A 324 -43.29 29.49 -0.34
N ALA A 325 -42.08 29.31 0.19
CA ALA A 325 -41.68 28.16 1.00
C ALA A 325 -40.49 28.59 1.89
N LEU A 326 -40.73 28.89 3.16
CA LEU A 326 -40.77 27.97 4.30
C LEU A 326 -39.39 27.42 4.70
N SER A 327 -38.93 27.91 5.85
CA SER A 327 -37.73 27.52 6.59
C SER A 327 -37.70 26.02 6.88
N SER A 328 -36.50 25.44 6.94
CA SER A 328 -36.27 24.11 7.54
C SER A 328 -34.92 24.07 8.28
N PRO A 329 -34.77 23.23 9.31
CA PRO A 329 -33.90 23.53 10.44
C PRO A 329 -32.46 23.03 10.32
N THR A 330 -31.56 23.74 11.01
CA THR A 330 -30.13 23.44 11.15
C THR A 330 -29.88 22.15 11.95
N PRO A 331 -29.11 21.17 11.44
CA PRO A 331 -28.57 20.08 12.25
C PRO A 331 -27.33 20.54 13.04
N LYS A 332 -27.16 19.97 14.23
CA LYS A 332 -26.10 20.33 15.20
C LYS A 332 -24.70 19.93 14.68
N THR A 333 -23.72 20.79 14.95
CA THR A 333 -22.30 20.57 14.67
C THR A 333 -21.69 19.45 15.53
N SER A 334 -21.16 18.44 14.86
CA SER A 334 -20.15 17.51 15.41
C SER A 334 -18.75 17.95 14.92
N PRO A 335 -17.66 17.69 15.66
CA PRO A 335 -16.33 18.20 15.31
C PRO A 335 -15.80 17.56 14.01
N SER A 336 -15.67 18.37 12.97
CA SER A 336 -15.05 17.99 11.71
C SER A 336 -13.53 18.05 11.83
N PHE A 337 -12.85 16.91 11.73
CA PHE A 337 -11.40 16.85 11.61
C PHE A 337 -10.99 16.95 10.14
N THR A 338 -10.75 18.17 9.68
CA THR A 338 -10.26 18.44 8.32
C THR A 338 -8.76 18.12 8.24
N ALA A 339 -8.39 17.08 7.49
CA ALA A 339 -7.00 16.87 7.10
C ALA A 339 -6.66 17.83 5.95
N ALA A 340 -5.63 18.66 6.12
CA ALA A 340 -5.22 19.63 5.11
C ALA A 340 -4.60 18.95 3.88
N PRO A 341 -4.86 19.44 2.65
CA PRO A 341 -4.19 18.97 1.44
C PRO A 341 -2.73 19.43 1.40
N SER A 342 -1.85 18.61 0.80
CA SER A 342 -0.43 18.95 0.63
C SER A 342 -0.23 20.07 -0.39
N PRO A 343 0.67 21.04 -0.16
CA PRO A 343 0.91 22.15 -1.08
C PRO A 343 1.67 21.71 -2.34
N LEU A 344 1.21 22.17 -3.50
CA LEU A 344 1.95 22.09 -4.76
C LEU A 344 3.11 23.09 -4.77
N SER A 345 4.29 22.64 -5.21
CA SER A 345 5.50 23.46 -5.27
C SER A 345 5.41 24.49 -6.39
N SER A 346 5.41 25.78 -6.03
CA SER A 346 5.47 26.91 -6.97
C SER A 346 6.92 27.40 -7.14
N ALA A 347 7.50 27.22 -8.32
CA ALA A 347 8.74 27.88 -8.73
C ALA A 347 8.42 29.14 -9.58
N PRO A 348 9.28 30.18 -9.57
CA PRO A 348 8.93 31.50 -10.11
C PRO A 348 8.84 31.51 -11.65
N ALA A 349 7.87 32.27 -12.16
CA ALA A 349 7.61 32.37 -13.59
C ALA A 349 8.63 33.28 -14.30
N ALA A 350 9.32 32.73 -15.30
CA ALA A 350 10.00 33.53 -16.33
C ALA A 350 8.98 33.91 -17.43
N ALA A 351 9.06 35.15 -17.91
CA ALA A 351 8.11 35.66 -18.91
C ALA A 351 8.29 34.98 -20.28
N VAL A 352 7.18 34.56 -20.89
CA VAL A 352 7.10 34.00 -22.24
C VAL A 352 6.15 34.88 -23.07
N PRO A 353 6.51 35.27 -24.31
CA PRO A 353 5.69 36.14 -25.16
C PRO A 353 4.36 35.49 -25.60
N PRO A 354 3.36 36.30 -26.01
CA PRO A 354 2.00 35.82 -26.22
C PRO A 354 1.88 34.86 -27.42
N THR A 355 1.30 33.69 -27.16
CA THR A 355 0.89 32.73 -28.19
C THR A 355 -0.58 32.85 -28.57
N SER A 356 -0.88 32.41 -29.79
CA SER A 356 -2.14 32.44 -30.54
C SER A 356 -3.41 32.06 -29.75
N PRO A 357 -4.61 32.50 -30.20
CA PRO A 357 -5.86 32.34 -29.44
C PRO A 357 -6.17 30.87 -29.09
N LYS A 358 -6.41 30.63 -27.79
CA LYS A 358 -6.89 29.35 -27.28
C LYS A 358 -8.22 28.97 -27.92
N ALA A 359 -8.27 27.81 -28.55
CA ALA A 359 -9.54 27.15 -28.86
C ALA A 359 -10.31 26.87 -27.57
N SER A 360 -11.64 27.02 -27.62
CA SER A 360 -12.53 26.74 -26.49
C SER A 360 -12.32 25.30 -25.98
N PRO A 361 -12.20 25.06 -24.67
CA PRO A 361 -12.01 23.71 -24.14
C PRO A 361 -13.22 22.85 -24.51
N THR A 362 -12.94 21.63 -24.97
CA THR A 362 -13.98 20.62 -25.21
C THR A 362 -14.72 20.34 -23.89
N GLY A 363 -16.05 20.18 -23.94
CA GLY A 363 -16.88 20.12 -22.72
C GLY A 363 -16.52 18.99 -21.74
N ASN A 364 -15.82 17.95 -22.21
CA ASN A 364 -15.31 16.86 -21.37
C ASN A 364 -14.12 17.29 -20.48
N VAL A 365 -13.24 18.19 -20.93
CA VAL A 365 -12.10 18.69 -20.14
C VAL A 365 -12.61 19.51 -18.95
N ALA A 366 -13.53 20.45 -19.21
CA ALA A 366 -14.20 21.22 -18.17
C ALA A 366 -14.95 20.31 -17.17
N LYS A 367 -15.56 19.21 -17.65
CA LYS A 367 -16.19 18.20 -16.78
C LYS A 367 -15.17 17.43 -15.93
N ILE A 368 -14.01 17.07 -16.47
CA ILE A 368 -12.91 16.40 -15.73
C ILE A 368 -12.36 17.30 -14.61
N GLU A 369 -12.30 18.61 -14.84
CA GLU A 369 -11.89 19.63 -13.87
C GLU A 369 -12.94 19.81 -12.77
N ALA A 370 -14.21 20.05 -13.13
CA ALA A 370 -15.32 20.18 -12.18
C ALA A 370 -15.54 18.91 -11.31
N LEU A 371 -15.32 17.71 -11.88
CA LEU A 371 -15.30 16.47 -11.09
C LEU A 371 -14.11 16.44 -10.11
N GLY A 372 -12.95 16.96 -10.51
CA GLY A 372 -11.77 17.14 -9.66
C GLY A 372 -12.03 18.07 -8.48
N GLU A 373 -12.69 19.21 -8.70
CA GLU A 373 -13.09 20.13 -7.64
C GLU A 373 -14.07 19.46 -6.66
N ARG A 374 -15.13 18.81 -7.17
CA ARG A 374 -16.13 18.11 -6.35
C ARG A 374 -15.51 17.00 -5.48
N LEU A 375 -14.48 16.33 -5.97
CA LEU A 375 -13.76 15.28 -5.25
C LEU A 375 -13.05 15.79 -3.98
N THR A 376 -12.64 17.06 -3.91
CA THR A 376 -11.86 17.62 -2.79
C THR A 376 -12.60 17.54 -1.44
N GLY A 377 -13.93 17.69 -1.44
CA GLY A 377 -14.77 17.56 -0.23
C GLY A 377 -15.44 16.18 -0.08
N GLU A 378 -15.69 15.47 -1.18
CA GLU A 378 -16.49 14.24 -1.17
C GLU A 378 -15.74 13.05 -0.54
N GLY A 379 -14.41 12.98 -0.71
CA GLY A 379 -13.57 11.90 -0.18
C GLY A 379 -13.65 11.72 1.34
N GLY A 380 -13.86 12.82 2.09
CA GLY A 380 -14.06 12.80 3.54
C GLY A 380 -15.49 12.49 3.97
N ARG A 381 -16.49 12.68 3.09
CA ARG A 381 -17.91 12.48 3.39
C ARG A 381 -18.36 11.05 3.10
N ASN A 382 -18.05 10.53 1.91
CA ASN A 382 -18.43 9.19 1.51
C ASN A 382 -17.40 8.58 0.53
N SER A 383 -16.71 7.54 1.00
CA SER A 383 -15.68 6.85 0.21
C SER A 383 -16.20 6.13 -1.04
N ILE A 384 -17.52 5.86 -1.11
CA ILE A 384 -18.15 5.15 -2.23
C ILE A 384 -18.46 6.14 -3.36
N SER A 385 -19.10 7.27 -3.05
CA SER A 385 -19.36 8.33 -4.04
C SER A 385 -18.05 8.91 -4.57
N ALA A 386 -17.05 9.14 -3.72
CA ALA A 386 -15.72 9.56 -4.16
C ALA A 386 -15.10 8.57 -5.16
N ARG A 387 -15.16 7.24 -4.91
CA ARG A 387 -14.67 6.23 -5.87
C ARG A 387 -15.46 6.21 -7.17
N ALA A 388 -16.78 6.43 -7.13
CA ALA A 388 -17.60 6.56 -8.33
C ALA A 388 -17.21 7.79 -9.17
N LEU A 389 -16.95 8.94 -8.52
CA LEU A 389 -16.47 10.16 -9.18
C LEU A 389 -15.04 10.00 -9.75
N PHE A 390 -14.12 9.34 -9.04
CA PHE A 390 -12.80 8.99 -9.57
C PHE A 390 -12.91 8.06 -10.79
N LEU A 391 -13.83 7.10 -10.77
CA LEU A 391 -14.10 6.19 -11.88
C LEU A 391 -14.70 6.94 -13.09
N GLU A 392 -15.69 7.81 -12.88
CA GLU A 392 -16.26 8.64 -13.95
C GLU A 392 -15.21 9.55 -14.59
N ARG A 393 -14.43 10.27 -13.76
CA ARG A 393 -13.31 11.12 -14.21
C ARG A 393 -12.28 10.33 -15.01
N GLY A 394 -11.95 9.12 -14.56
CA GLY A 394 -11.05 8.20 -15.25
C GLY A 394 -11.59 7.71 -16.60
N LEU A 395 -12.88 7.34 -16.65
CA LEU A 395 -13.53 6.90 -17.90
C LEU A 395 -13.67 8.03 -18.92
N LEU A 396 -13.91 9.28 -18.48
CA LEU A 396 -13.87 10.46 -19.35
C LEU A 396 -12.46 10.69 -19.88
N ALA A 397 -11.44 10.67 -19.02
CA ALA A 397 -10.04 10.83 -19.43
C ALA A 397 -9.57 9.72 -20.40
N TYR A 398 -10.09 8.49 -20.27
CA TYR A 398 -9.88 7.41 -21.22
C TYR A 398 -10.51 7.70 -22.59
N ARG A 399 -11.78 8.14 -22.63
CA ARG A 399 -12.48 8.48 -23.88
C ARG A 399 -11.76 9.56 -24.68
N GLU A 400 -11.15 10.52 -24.00
CA GLU A 400 -10.34 11.57 -24.61
C GLU A 400 -8.86 11.18 -24.85
N GLY A 401 -8.44 9.98 -24.46
CA GLY A 401 -7.05 9.54 -24.52
C GLY A 401 -6.58 9.04 -25.89
N GLY A 402 -7.50 8.89 -26.84
CA GLY A 402 -7.20 8.30 -28.15
C GLY A 402 -6.79 6.83 -28.08
N PHE A 403 -6.39 6.27 -29.23
CA PHE A 403 -6.15 4.83 -29.35
C PHE A 403 -4.97 4.31 -28.49
N PHE A 404 -3.93 5.13 -28.31
CA PHE A 404 -2.71 4.81 -27.57
C PHE A 404 -2.69 5.33 -26.13
N GLY A 405 -3.71 6.07 -25.68
CA GLY A 405 -3.77 6.63 -24.32
C GLY A 405 -2.91 7.87 -24.09
N ARG A 406 -2.76 8.25 -22.82
CA ARG A 406 -2.13 9.50 -22.34
C ARG A 406 -0.81 9.30 -21.58
N GLY A 407 -0.33 8.07 -21.46
CA GLY A 407 0.84 7.71 -20.65
C GLY A 407 0.54 7.60 -19.15
N LEU A 408 1.41 6.87 -18.43
CA LEU A 408 1.22 6.59 -16.99
C LEU A 408 1.33 7.84 -16.10
N GLU A 409 2.18 8.81 -16.46
CA GLU A 409 2.37 10.04 -15.69
C GLU A 409 1.12 10.93 -15.68
N VAL A 410 0.28 10.86 -16.73
CA VAL A 410 -1.01 11.58 -16.80
C VAL A 410 -2.13 10.75 -16.16
N ALA A 411 -2.07 9.42 -16.28
CA ALA A 411 -3.10 8.53 -15.77
C ALA A 411 -3.08 8.38 -14.24
N GLN A 412 -1.90 8.32 -13.61
CA GLN A 412 -1.79 8.05 -12.17
C GLN A 412 -2.32 9.18 -11.27
N PRO A 413 -2.09 10.49 -11.55
CA PRO A 413 -2.65 11.58 -10.75
C PRO A 413 -4.19 11.67 -10.77
N LEU A 414 -4.85 11.03 -11.74
CA LEU A 414 -6.31 10.91 -11.77
C LEU A 414 -6.84 9.90 -10.74
N ALA A 415 -5.96 9.05 -10.19
CA ALA A 415 -6.23 8.09 -9.13
C ALA A 415 -7.55 7.31 -9.28
N PRO A 416 -7.81 6.61 -10.40
CA PRO A 416 -9.10 5.96 -10.68
C PRO A 416 -9.43 4.79 -9.73
N HIS A 417 -8.56 4.48 -8.76
CA HIS A 417 -8.67 3.37 -7.80
C HIS A 417 -9.04 2.01 -8.40
N ASN A 418 -8.68 1.82 -9.68
CA ASN A 418 -8.92 0.62 -10.47
C ASN A 418 -7.77 0.49 -11.48
N THR A 419 -7.05 -0.63 -11.43
CA THR A 419 -5.87 -0.89 -12.26
C THR A 419 -6.25 -1.02 -13.75
N PHE A 420 -7.43 -1.56 -14.07
CA PHE A 420 -7.89 -1.68 -15.46
C PHE A 420 -8.11 -0.30 -16.08
N VAL A 421 -8.78 0.60 -15.36
CA VAL A 421 -9.06 1.97 -15.83
C VAL A 421 -7.78 2.82 -15.87
N LEU A 422 -6.88 2.69 -14.89
CA LEU A 422 -5.57 3.34 -14.92
C LEU A 422 -4.81 3.00 -16.22
N PHE A 423 -4.69 1.71 -16.54
CA PHE A 423 -3.95 1.28 -17.70
C PHE A 423 -4.68 1.62 -19.01
N ALA A 424 -6.01 1.59 -19.04
CA ALA A 424 -6.81 2.09 -20.16
C ALA A 424 -6.55 3.57 -20.45
N ILE A 425 -6.50 4.44 -19.43
CA ILE A 425 -6.13 5.86 -19.62
C ILE A 425 -4.68 5.97 -20.14
N ALA A 426 -3.76 5.19 -19.57
CA ALA A 426 -2.34 5.27 -19.91
C ALA A 426 -2.01 4.78 -21.33
N PHE A 427 -2.59 3.65 -21.76
CA PHE A 427 -2.21 2.95 -23.00
C PHE A 427 -3.39 2.69 -23.95
N GLY A 428 -4.51 3.40 -23.77
CA GLY A 428 -5.69 3.30 -24.61
C GLY A 428 -6.27 1.89 -24.64
N HIS A 429 -6.58 1.37 -25.83
CA HIS A 429 -7.18 0.04 -25.94
C HIS A 429 -6.24 -1.10 -25.52
N PHE A 430 -4.93 -0.97 -25.78
CA PHE A 430 -3.91 -1.92 -25.29
C PHE A 430 -3.83 -1.92 -23.75
N GLY A 431 -4.19 -0.80 -23.13
CA GLY A 431 -4.28 -0.63 -21.68
C GLY A 431 -5.21 -1.62 -20.99
N TRP A 432 -6.27 -2.09 -21.64
CA TRP A 432 -7.12 -3.15 -21.08
C TRP A 432 -6.45 -4.53 -21.11
N LEU A 433 -5.64 -4.80 -22.14
CA LEU A 433 -5.04 -6.12 -22.37
C LEU A 433 -3.95 -6.47 -21.36
N ILE A 434 -3.20 -5.48 -20.85
CA ILE A 434 -2.16 -5.69 -19.83
C ILE A 434 -2.75 -6.30 -18.53
N PRO A 435 -3.68 -5.65 -17.83
CA PRO A 435 -4.26 -6.17 -16.59
C PRO A 435 -5.11 -7.43 -16.82
N LEU A 436 -5.87 -7.51 -17.93
CA LEU A 436 -6.59 -8.73 -18.30
C LEU A 436 -5.62 -9.90 -18.56
N GLY A 437 -4.48 -9.64 -19.19
CA GLY A 437 -3.42 -10.62 -19.43
C GLY A 437 -2.81 -11.14 -18.12
N VAL A 438 -2.54 -10.27 -17.15
CA VAL A 438 -2.05 -10.66 -15.81
C VAL A 438 -3.06 -11.55 -15.08
N VAL A 439 -4.36 -11.22 -15.15
CA VAL A 439 -5.44 -12.03 -14.58
C VAL A 439 -5.55 -13.38 -15.29
N ALA A 440 -5.68 -13.37 -16.62
CA ALA A 440 -5.81 -14.58 -17.43
C ALA A 440 -4.61 -15.52 -17.26
N PHE A 441 -3.40 -14.98 -17.24
CA PHE A 441 -2.17 -15.75 -16.97
C PHE A 441 -2.20 -16.37 -15.56
N THR A 442 -2.66 -15.65 -14.55
CA THR A 442 -2.77 -16.19 -13.18
C THR A 442 -3.78 -17.35 -13.13
N PHE A 443 -4.95 -17.21 -13.77
CA PHE A 443 -5.93 -18.29 -13.85
C PHE A 443 -5.47 -19.47 -14.72
N TRP A 444 -4.65 -19.26 -15.75
CA TRP A 444 -4.10 -20.32 -16.61
C TRP A 444 -3.26 -21.36 -15.85
N PHE A 445 -2.66 -21.00 -14.70
CA PHE A 445 -1.89 -21.92 -13.86
C PHE A 445 -2.68 -22.53 -12.70
N VAL A 446 -3.95 -22.17 -12.51
CA VAL A 446 -4.83 -22.79 -11.50
C VAL A 446 -5.05 -24.26 -11.84
N ARG A 447 -4.74 -25.16 -10.90
CA ARG A 447 -4.86 -26.62 -11.11
C ARG A 447 -6.04 -27.22 -10.37
N ASP A 448 -6.35 -26.67 -9.21
CA ASP A 448 -7.45 -27.08 -8.36
C ASP A 448 -8.08 -25.86 -7.68
N ALA A 449 -9.18 -26.07 -6.95
CA ALA A 449 -9.83 -25.02 -6.18
C ALA A 449 -8.93 -24.41 -5.07
N GLY A 450 -7.76 -24.98 -4.78
CA GLY A 450 -6.77 -24.42 -3.87
C GLY A 450 -5.86 -23.35 -4.51
N ASP A 451 -5.79 -23.27 -5.84
CA ASP A 451 -5.03 -22.23 -6.53
C ASP A 451 -5.90 -20.99 -6.87
N LEU A 452 -7.22 -21.15 -6.93
CA LEU A 452 -8.20 -20.07 -7.15
C LEU A 452 -8.07 -18.83 -6.24
N PRO A 453 -7.73 -18.93 -4.92
CA PRO A 453 -7.65 -17.76 -4.06
C PRO A 453 -6.76 -16.65 -4.62
N LEU A 454 -5.64 -17.00 -5.28
CA LEU A 454 -4.74 -16.00 -5.84
C LEU A 454 -5.36 -15.23 -7.01
N GLY A 455 -6.02 -15.94 -7.94
CA GLY A 455 -6.70 -15.30 -9.07
C GLY A 455 -7.86 -14.39 -8.63
N VAL A 456 -8.63 -14.82 -7.64
CA VAL A 456 -9.76 -14.04 -7.10
C VAL A 456 -9.25 -12.82 -6.30
N ALA A 457 -8.22 -12.99 -5.46
CA ALA A 457 -7.59 -11.89 -4.74
C ALA A 457 -6.98 -10.85 -5.69
N LEU A 458 -6.31 -11.32 -6.75
CA LEU A 458 -5.74 -10.48 -7.80
C LEU A 458 -6.81 -9.61 -8.47
N VAL A 459 -7.90 -10.21 -8.95
CA VAL A 459 -9.02 -9.47 -9.55
C VAL A 459 -9.61 -8.47 -8.55
N GLY A 460 -9.86 -8.89 -7.31
CA GLY A 460 -10.43 -8.04 -6.27
C GLY A 460 -9.54 -6.82 -5.93
N VAL A 461 -8.22 -6.99 -5.87
CA VAL A 461 -7.27 -5.88 -5.67
C VAL A 461 -7.20 -4.99 -6.90
N MET A 462 -7.15 -5.54 -8.11
CA MET A 462 -7.09 -4.74 -9.35
C MET A 462 -8.35 -3.92 -9.61
N LEU A 463 -9.52 -4.38 -9.15
CA LEU A 463 -10.76 -3.62 -9.20
C LEU A 463 -10.84 -2.49 -8.15
N THR A 464 -10.00 -2.52 -7.10
CA THR A 464 -10.15 -1.67 -5.91
C THR A 464 -8.93 -0.83 -5.54
N SER A 465 -7.80 -1.04 -6.23
CA SER A 465 -6.58 -0.23 -6.21
C SER A 465 -6.04 -0.07 -7.63
N HIS A 466 -5.31 1.02 -7.88
CA HIS A 466 -4.57 1.28 -9.10
C HIS A 466 -3.05 1.01 -8.94
N ASP A 467 -2.61 0.64 -7.74
CA ASP A 467 -1.20 0.60 -7.34
C ASP A 467 -0.52 -0.75 -7.59
N LEU A 468 -1.28 -1.81 -7.88
CA LEU A 468 -0.78 -3.19 -7.91
C LEU A 468 0.43 -3.38 -8.82
N LEU A 469 0.33 -2.90 -10.07
CA LEU A 469 1.40 -3.01 -11.07
C LEU A 469 2.42 -1.86 -10.97
N LEU A 470 2.15 -0.84 -10.15
CA LEU A 470 3.07 0.28 -9.91
C LEU A 470 3.96 0.05 -8.68
N THR A 471 3.53 -0.82 -7.76
CA THR A 471 4.16 -1.04 -6.45
C THR A 471 4.77 -2.44 -6.39
N PRO A 472 6.12 -2.57 -6.39
CA PRO A 472 6.78 -3.88 -6.43
C PRO A 472 6.38 -4.81 -5.27
N SER A 473 6.14 -4.23 -4.09
CA SER A 473 5.72 -4.94 -2.88
C SER A 473 4.32 -5.56 -2.94
N LEU A 474 3.41 -5.02 -3.77
CA LEU A 474 2.09 -5.63 -4.01
C LEU A 474 2.15 -6.73 -5.06
N PHE A 475 2.94 -6.54 -6.13
CA PHE A 475 3.05 -7.51 -7.21
C PHE A 475 3.90 -8.74 -6.85
N LEU A 476 4.91 -8.57 -5.99
CA LEU A 476 5.83 -9.66 -5.62
C LEU A 476 5.12 -10.92 -5.06
N PRO A 477 4.14 -10.83 -4.13
CA PRO A 477 3.31 -11.97 -3.75
C PRO A 477 2.64 -12.68 -4.93
N VAL A 478 2.09 -11.93 -5.90
CA VAL A 478 1.44 -12.49 -7.09
C VAL A 478 2.47 -13.26 -7.94
N ALA A 479 3.64 -12.67 -8.16
CA ALA A 479 4.73 -13.32 -8.88
C ALA A 479 5.20 -14.61 -8.18
N LEU A 480 5.35 -14.61 -6.85
CA LEU A 480 5.70 -15.80 -6.08
C LEU A 480 4.60 -16.88 -6.14
N GLY A 481 3.33 -16.49 -6.05
CA GLY A 481 2.21 -17.42 -6.17
C GLY A 481 2.15 -18.07 -7.56
N VAL A 482 2.24 -17.28 -8.63
CA VAL A 482 2.27 -17.75 -10.02
C VAL A 482 3.48 -18.65 -10.28
N GLY A 483 4.68 -18.23 -9.88
CA GLY A 483 5.88 -19.06 -10.02
C GLY A 483 5.80 -20.34 -9.16
N GLY A 484 5.09 -20.32 -8.04
CA GLY A 484 4.74 -21.49 -7.24
C GLY A 484 3.82 -22.47 -7.99
N MET A 485 2.79 -21.96 -8.65
CA MET A 485 1.91 -22.74 -9.52
C MET A 485 2.64 -23.27 -10.76
N ILE A 486 3.69 -22.61 -11.26
CA ILE A 486 4.59 -23.14 -12.30
C ILE A 486 5.52 -24.23 -11.72
N ALA A 487 6.07 -23.99 -10.53
CA ALA A 487 6.99 -24.87 -9.82
C ALA A 487 6.41 -26.24 -9.46
N GLY A 488 5.11 -26.33 -9.17
CA GLY A 488 4.45 -27.62 -8.88
C GLY A 488 4.47 -28.64 -10.04
N ARG A 489 5.07 -28.31 -11.20
CA ARG A 489 5.37 -29.20 -12.34
C ARG A 489 6.87 -29.56 -12.39
N MET A 490 7.60 -29.42 -11.28
CA MET A 490 9.04 -29.72 -11.16
C MET A 490 9.26 -30.78 -10.08
N ALA A 491 10.30 -31.60 -10.26
CA ALA A 491 10.84 -32.37 -9.15
C ALA A 491 11.35 -31.39 -8.07
N PRO A 492 11.11 -31.65 -6.77
CA PRO A 492 11.58 -30.79 -5.71
C PRO A 492 13.11 -30.80 -5.66
N VAL A 493 13.73 -29.63 -5.79
CA VAL A 493 15.16 -29.44 -5.53
C VAL A 493 15.30 -28.99 -4.08
N ASP A 494 15.49 -29.95 -3.17
CA ASP A 494 15.80 -29.68 -1.77
C ASP A 494 17.24 -30.12 -1.48
N ASN A 495 18.05 -29.18 -1.03
CA ASN A 495 19.45 -29.39 -0.64
C ASN A 495 19.74 -28.46 0.55
N ASP A 496 20.44 -28.99 1.54
CA ASP A 496 20.95 -28.28 2.70
C ASP A 496 21.63 -26.96 2.34
N GLU A 497 22.40 -26.92 1.25
CA GLU A 497 23.10 -25.72 0.81
C GLU A 497 22.14 -24.62 0.33
N THR A 498 21.06 -25.00 -0.35
CA THR A 498 19.99 -24.10 -0.77
C THR A 498 19.29 -23.52 0.46
N ARG A 499 18.96 -24.35 1.46
CA ARG A 499 18.37 -23.92 2.74
C ARG A 499 19.28 -22.93 3.50
N ARG A 500 20.60 -23.16 3.52
CA ARG A 500 21.57 -22.22 4.09
C ARG A 500 21.60 -20.89 3.34
N SER A 501 21.52 -20.91 2.01
CA SER A 501 21.51 -19.65 1.24
C SER A 501 20.22 -18.85 1.43
N PHE A 502 19.04 -19.49 1.53
CA PHE A 502 17.81 -18.83 1.96
C PHE A 502 17.97 -18.15 3.33
N ALA A 503 18.62 -18.82 4.29
CA ALA A 503 18.93 -18.23 5.60
C ALA A 503 19.83 -16.99 5.49
N PHE A 504 20.93 -17.06 4.72
CA PHE A 504 21.81 -15.90 4.51
C PHE A 504 21.09 -14.73 3.82
N GLY A 505 20.26 -14.99 2.81
CA GLY A 505 19.47 -13.95 2.15
C GLY A 505 18.42 -13.31 3.05
N THR A 506 17.78 -14.11 3.92
CA THR A 506 16.84 -13.61 4.94
C THR A 506 17.55 -12.69 5.94
N VAL A 507 18.73 -13.11 6.43
CA VAL A 507 19.57 -12.29 7.32
C VAL A 507 20.05 -11.03 6.63
N GLY A 508 20.49 -11.11 5.37
CA GLY A 508 20.90 -9.95 4.58
C GLY A 508 19.78 -8.91 4.40
N GLY A 509 18.55 -9.36 4.13
CA GLY A 509 17.39 -8.47 4.02
C GLY A 509 17.02 -7.78 5.34
N VAL A 510 17.15 -8.48 6.47
CA VAL A 510 16.95 -7.89 7.82
C VAL A 510 18.11 -6.98 8.21
N ALA A 511 19.35 -7.33 7.90
CA ALA A 511 20.51 -6.47 8.13
C ALA A 511 20.43 -5.18 7.31
N PHE A 512 19.93 -5.24 6.07
CA PHE A 512 19.63 -4.06 5.25
C PHE A 512 18.56 -3.17 5.91
N PHE A 513 17.52 -3.75 6.53
CA PHE A 513 16.55 -3.00 7.32
C PHE A 513 17.17 -2.34 8.55
N VAL A 514 17.95 -3.08 9.35
CA VAL A 514 18.65 -2.52 10.52
C VAL A 514 19.58 -1.37 10.10
N ALA A 515 20.34 -1.54 9.01
CA ALA A 515 21.21 -0.50 8.46
C ALA A 515 20.44 0.74 7.96
N GLY A 516 19.28 0.54 7.31
CA GLY A 516 18.39 1.63 6.91
C GLY A 516 17.84 2.42 8.11
N CYS A 517 17.40 1.74 9.17
CA CYS A 517 17.00 2.38 10.43
C CYS A 517 18.16 3.20 11.03
N ILE A 518 19.37 2.60 11.16
CA ILE A 518 20.55 3.31 11.68
C ILE A 518 20.89 4.53 10.82
N ALA A 519 20.86 4.41 9.49
CA ALA A 519 21.10 5.52 8.58
C ALA A 519 20.08 6.65 8.79
N ILE A 520 18.79 6.35 8.95
CA ILE A 520 17.79 7.38 9.24
C ILE A 520 18.07 8.09 10.57
N LEU A 521 18.43 7.34 11.63
CA LEU A 521 18.77 7.93 12.93
C LEU A 521 20.02 8.82 12.89
N LEU A 522 21.00 8.50 12.05
CA LEU A 522 22.22 9.28 11.88
C LEU A 522 22.06 10.48 10.92
N LEU A 523 21.12 10.43 9.98
CA LEU A 523 20.98 11.42 8.90
C LEU A 523 19.80 12.38 9.07
N THR A 524 18.80 12.04 9.89
CA THR A 524 17.65 12.94 10.15
C THR A 524 18.10 14.11 11.03
N PRO A 525 17.76 15.36 10.67
CA PRO A 525 18.04 16.49 11.55
C PRO A 525 17.34 16.33 12.90
N PRO A 526 17.97 16.75 14.03
CA PRO A 526 17.38 16.61 15.35
C PRO A 526 16.12 17.46 15.56
N PHE A 527 15.81 18.38 14.65
CA PHE A 527 14.63 19.24 14.68
C PHE A 527 13.78 19.08 13.41
N ALA A 528 12.47 18.98 13.58
CA ALA A 528 11.51 19.32 12.55
C ALA A 528 11.36 20.84 12.51
N VAL A 529 11.83 21.46 11.43
CA VAL A 529 11.69 22.89 11.17
C VAL A 529 10.49 23.09 10.25
N LYS A 530 9.53 23.92 10.66
CA LYS A 530 8.33 24.25 9.87
C LYS A 530 8.13 25.76 9.83
N ARG A 531 7.94 26.32 8.63
CA ARG A 531 7.38 27.67 8.48
C ARG A 531 5.86 27.62 8.66
N LEU A 532 5.33 28.53 9.47
CA LEU A 532 3.90 28.65 9.70
C LEU A 532 3.27 29.45 8.56
N GLN A 533 2.12 29.00 8.07
CA GLN A 533 1.37 29.70 7.03
C GLN A 533 0.19 30.44 7.69
N ALA A 534 -0.13 31.65 7.21
CA ALA A 534 -1.12 32.54 7.82
C ALA A 534 -2.53 31.92 7.97
N ASP A 535 -2.90 31.00 7.08
CA ASP A 535 -4.15 30.23 7.08
C ASP A 535 -4.19 29.09 8.13
N THR A 536 -3.03 28.66 8.63
CA THR A 536 -2.88 27.65 9.70
C THR A 536 -2.88 28.26 11.11
N ILE A 537 -2.89 29.59 11.21
CA ILE A 537 -2.86 30.35 12.47
C ILE A 537 -4.27 30.88 12.78
N TYR A 538 -4.73 30.68 14.02
CA TYR A 538 -6.05 31.08 14.50
C TYR A 538 -5.93 31.95 15.74
N ALA A 539 -6.81 32.94 15.88
CA ALA A 539 -6.88 33.74 17.11
C ALA A 539 -7.41 32.87 18.26
N ALA A 540 -6.67 32.81 19.37
CA ALA A 540 -6.99 32.00 20.54
C ALA A 540 -7.03 32.85 21.81
N ARG A 541 -7.48 32.25 22.92
CA ARG A 541 -7.58 32.96 24.19
C ARG A 541 -6.19 33.20 24.78
N GLY A 542 -5.66 34.41 24.56
CA GLY A 542 -4.38 34.86 25.11
C GLY A 542 -3.18 34.72 24.17
N GLY A 543 -3.42 34.67 22.84
CA GLY A 543 -2.39 34.64 21.80
C GLY A 543 -2.94 34.15 20.47
N TYR A 544 -2.04 33.77 19.56
CA TYR A 544 -2.35 33.11 18.29
C TYR A 544 -1.90 31.65 18.34
N GLU A 545 -2.79 30.74 17.93
CA GLU A 545 -2.63 29.30 18.06
C GLU A 545 -2.53 28.66 16.68
N THR A 546 -1.59 27.73 16.50
CA THR A 546 -1.44 26.96 15.27
C THR A 546 -1.32 25.48 15.60
N LEU A 547 -2.00 24.64 14.81
CA LEU A 547 -1.79 23.20 14.86
C LEU A 547 -0.54 22.85 14.07
N LEU A 548 0.40 22.20 14.72
CA LEU A 548 1.60 21.68 14.10
C LEU A 548 1.18 20.49 13.23
N ALA A 549 1.71 20.45 12.00
CA ALA A 549 1.56 19.23 11.21
C ALA A 549 2.31 18.11 11.95
N PRO A 550 1.79 16.86 11.97
CA PRO A 550 2.57 15.74 12.46
C PRO A 550 3.91 15.67 11.72
N PRO A 551 4.98 15.17 12.36
CA PRO A 551 6.26 14.98 11.68
C PRO A 551 6.04 14.11 10.43
N GLN A 552 6.88 14.28 9.41
CA GLN A 552 6.70 13.62 8.10
C GLN A 552 6.57 12.08 8.19
N PHE A 553 6.99 11.48 9.31
CA PHE A 553 6.96 10.04 9.57
C PHE A 553 6.48 9.72 11.01
N PRO A 554 5.18 9.84 11.33
CA PRO A 554 4.69 9.77 12.73
C PRO A 554 5.05 8.45 13.45
N GLY A 555 5.00 7.31 12.74
CA GLY A 555 5.39 6.01 13.31
C GLY A 555 6.88 5.81 13.54
N LEU A 556 7.75 6.65 12.96
CA LEU A 556 9.21 6.61 13.19
C LEU A 556 9.66 7.72 14.13
N PHE A 557 9.16 8.93 13.93
CA PHE A 557 9.47 10.12 14.70
C PHE A 557 8.22 10.70 15.34
N ARG A 558 8.35 11.10 16.60
CA ARG A 558 7.36 11.91 17.31
C ARG A 558 8.06 13.18 17.80
N PHE A 559 7.32 14.27 17.97
CA PHE A 559 7.86 15.40 18.72
C PHE A 559 8.28 14.92 20.12
N SER A 560 9.46 15.32 20.58
CA SER A 560 9.90 15.04 21.95
C SER A 560 8.88 15.58 22.95
N ASP A 561 8.84 15.04 24.17
CA ASP A 561 7.86 15.46 25.17
C ASP A 561 8.08 16.91 25.61
N LEU A 562 7.35 17.84 24.97
CA LEU A 562 7.36 19.29 25.21
C LEU A 562 6.48 19.72 26.41
N GLY A 563 5.94 18.76 27.16
CA GLY A 563 4.99 19.01 28.24
C GLY A 563 5.59 19.79 29.43
N PRO A 564 4.75 20.47 30.22
CA PRO A 564 5.21 21.21 31.40
C PRO A 564 5.85 20.27 32.44
N GLY A 565 6.99 20.69 33.00
CA GLY A 565 7.72 19.95 34.04
C GLY A 565 8.87 19.06 33.55
N LEU A 566 9.10 18.93 32.25
CA LEU A 566 10.28 18.24 31.69
C LEU A 566 11.26 19.23 31.05
N SER A 567 12.36 19.49 31.74
CA SER A 567 13.50 20.29 31.27
C SER A 567 14.26 19.58 30.14
N SER A 568 13.63 19.49 28.95
CA SER A 568 14.25 18.95 27.74
C SER A 568 15.51 19.74 27.37
N SER A 569 16.68 19.08 27.42
CA SER A 569 17.96 19.67 27.03
C SER A 569 18.05 20.05 25.55
N ALA A 570 17.14 19.54 24.71
CA ALA A 570 16.91 20.05 23.37
C ALA A 570 15.85 21.15 23.44
N ALA A 571 16.29 22.40 23.34
CA ALA A 571 15.40 23.55 23.26
C ALA A 571 14.73 23.59 21.88
N SER A 572 13.40 23.41 21.85
CA SER A 572 12.58 23.94 20.77
C SER A 572 12.86 25.44 20.58
N TYR A 573 12.70 25.96 19.37
CA TYR A 573 12.77 27.39 19.11
C TYR A 573 11.58 27.85 18.27
N MET A 574 11.28 29.14 18.35
CA MET A 574 10.40 29.83 17.41
C MET A 574 11.06 31.14 16.98
N ARG A 575 10.91 31.51 15.71
CA ARG A 575 11.47 32.71 15.12
C ARG A 575 10.40 33.52 14.38
N GLU A 576 10.57 34.83 14.40
CA GLU A 576 9.80 35.84 13.67
C GLU A 576 10.83 36.69 12.89
N ASP A 577 10.80 36.65 11.55
CA ASP A 577 11.76 37.35 10.69
C ASP A 577 13.24 37.15 11.11
N THR A 578 13.59 35.91 11.48
CA THR A 578 14.86 35.45 12.10
C THR A 578 15.09 35.76 13.58
N ALA A 579 14.42 36.75 14.17
CA ALA A 579 14.50 37.03 15.61
C ALA A 579 13.89 35.88 16.42
N SER A 580 14.55 35.42 17.48
CA SER A 580 14.08 34.28 18.27
C SER A 580 13.13 34.71 19.39
N LEU A 581 11.93 34.11 19.42
CA LEU A 581 10.92 34.32 20.45
C LEU A 581 11.30 33.56 21.74
N GLN A 582 10.90 34.09 22.89
CA GLN A 582 11.18 33.48 24.19
C GLN A 582 10.18 32.36 24.50
N ARG A 583 10.66 31.17 24.87
CA ARG A 583 9.79 30.10 25.35
C ARG A 583 9.35 30.38 26.79
N VAL A 584 8.05 30.32 27.05
CA VAL A 584 7.48 30.36 28.40
C VAL A 584 6.77 29.05 28.75
N GLU A 585 6.69 28.72 30.04
CA GLU A 585 5.95 27.55 30.49
C GLU A 585 4.45 27.74 30.34
N TRP A 586 3.75 26.71 29.87
CA TRP A 586 2.30 26.77 29.74
C TRP A 586 1.65 26.76 31.13
N SER A 587 0.93 27.84 31.46
CA SER A 587 0.07 27.92 32.64
C SER A 587 -1.39 28.14 32.22
N PRO A 588 -2.33 27.25 32.58
CA PRO A 588 -3.75 27.44 32.30
C PRO A 588 -4.39 28.58 33.10
N GLN A 589 -3.66 29.19 34.04
CA GLN A 589 -4.11 30.29 34.89
C GLN A 589 -3.55 31.66 34.46
N ALA A 590 -2.50 31.70 33.63
CA ALA A 590 -1.88 32.95 33.18
C ALA A 590 -2.80 33.76 32.23
N ARG A 591 -2.79 35.09 32.38
CA ARG A 591 -3.48 36.03 31.47
C ARG A 591 -2.62 37.29 31.25
N PRO A 592 -2.24 37.63 30.00
CA PRO A 592 -2.34 36.77 28.81
C PRO A 592 -1.52 35.48 29.00
N ALA A 593 -1.78 34.46 28.17
CA ALA A 593 -1.11 33.15 28.30
C ALA A 593 0.31 33.16 27.69
N VAL A 594 0.53 34.05 26.72
CA VAL A 594 1.84 34.47 26.18
C VAL A 594 1.82 35.99 25.99
N ARG A 595 2.94 36.67 26.23
CA ARG A 595 3.13 38.11 25.99
C ARG A 595 3.76 38.33 24.60
N PRO A 596 3.83 39.57 24.08
CA PRO A 596 4.58 39.86 22.87
C PRO A 596 6.02 39.34 22.99
N SER A 597 6.55 38.79 21.89
CA SER A 597 7.83 38.07 21.84
C SER A 597 7.90 36.72 22.58
N GLU A 598 6.78 36.18 23.10
CA GLU A 598 6.75 34.87 23.79
C GLU A 598 5.98 33.79 23.00
N TYR A 599 6.36 32.52 23.24
CA TYR A 599 5.64 31.35 22.75
C TYR A 599 5.63 30.19 23.76
N THR A 600 4.66 29.28 23.63
CA THR A 600 4.52 28.08 24.47
C THR A 600 3.79 26.95 23.73
N PHE A 601 3.78 25.75 24.31
CA PHE A 601 3.07 24.59 23.78
C PHE A 601 1.89 24.25 24.70
N ARG A 602 0.67 24.50 24.22
CA ARG A 602 -0.56 24.17 24.94
C ARG A 602 -0.84 22.66 24.95
N ARG A 603 -0.37 21.97 23.91
CA ARG A 603 -0.38 20.51 23.72
C ARG A 603 0.87 20.11 22.93
N ARG A 604 1.19 18.81 22.83
CA ARG A 604 2.34 18.29 22.04
C ARG A 604 2.35 18.75 20.58
N ASP A 605 1.17 19.01 20.02
CA ASP A 605 0.90 19.36 18.63
C ASP A 605 0.40 20.81 18.45
N THR A 606 0.26 21.59 19.53
CA THR A 606 -0.44 22.88 19.49
C THR A 606 0.44 23.98 20.09
N LEU A 607 0.90 24.86 19.21
CA LEU A 607 1.78 26.00 19.51
C LEU A 607 0.93 27.26 19.73
N LEU A 608 1.20 28.01 20.79
CA LEU A 608 0.58 29.30 21.09
C LEU A 608 1.69 30.37 21.19
N PHE A 609 1.52 31.49 20.50
CA PHE A 609 2.54 32.56 20.44
C PHE A 609 1.89 33.95 20.29
N ALA A 610 2.68 35.01 20.46
CA ALA A 610 2.29 36.37 20.09
C ALA A 610 3.43 37.08 19.36
N ALA A 611 3.09 37.86 18.33
CA ALA A 611 4.06 38.64 17.57
C ALA A 611 4.79 39.65 18.48
N SER A 612 6.02 39.99 18.12
CA SER A 612 6.93 40.84 18.90
C SER A 612 6.36 42.21 19.31
N ASP A 613 5.53 42.80 18.45
CA ASP A 613 4.84 44.09 18.62
C ASP A 613 3.33 43.95 18.94
N GLY A 614 2.83 42.73 19.12
CA GLY A 614 1.41 42.46 19.35
C GLY A 614 0.50 42.57 18.12
N SER A 615 1.06 42.75 16.92
CA SER A 615 0.29 42.75 15.66
C SER A 615 -0.26 41.34 15.33
N ASP A 616 -1.21 41.27 14.37
CA ASP A 616 -1.80 39.99 13.96
C ASP A 616 -0.85 39.22 13.01
N PRO A 617 -0.32 38.05 13.42
CA PRO A 617 0.64 37.27 12.63
C PRO A 617 0.05 36.70 11.33
N ARG A 618 -1.28 36.78 11.15
CA ARG A 618 -1.96 36.37 9.92
C ARG A 618 -1.96 37.47 8.85
N GLN A 619 -1.66 38.72 9.25
CA GLN A 619 -1.80 39.92 8.40
C GLN A 619 -0.53 40.78 8.36
N ASN A 620 0.39 40.64 9.33
CA ASN A 620 1.57 41.49 9.43
C ASN A 620 2.71 41.15 8.43
N GLY A 621 2.55 40.12 7.62
CA GLY A 621 3.48 39.76 6.53
C GLY A 621 4.83 39.18 6.98
N ARG A 622 4.98 38.84 8.26
CA ARG A 622 6.22 38.28 8.82
C ARG A 622 6.33 36.77 8.61
N ASP A 623 7.56 36.29 8.44
CA ASP A 623 7.90 34.87 8.33
C ASP A 623 8.07 34.26 9.73
N TYR A 624 7.18 33.34 10.11
CA TYR A 624 7.28 32.60 11.36
C TYR A 624 7.83 31.19 11.13
N GLU A 625 8.89 30.81 11.86
CA GLU A 625 9.49 29.48 11.81
C GLU A 625 9.48 28.85 13.20
N VAL A 626 9.08 27.57 13.30
CA VAL A 626 9.18 26.79 14.53
C VAL A 626 10.09 25.58 14.33
N GLY A 627 11.05 25.38 15.24
CA GLY A 627 11.94 24.23 15.28
C GLY A 627 11.64 23.36 16.48
N ILE A 628 11.25 22.11 16.24
CA ILE A 628 10.77 21.19 17.29
C ILE A 628 11.65 19.95 17.34
N PRO A 629 12.22 19.59 18.51
CA PRO A 629 13.05 18.40 18.62
C PRO A 629 12.27 17.13 18.31
N LEU A 630 12.87 16.24 17.51
CA LEU A 630 12.34 14.93 17.19
C LEU A 630 12.90 13.88 18.15
N SER A 631 12.05 12.93 18.53
CA SER A 631 12.45 11.71 19.24
C SER A 631 12.00 10.47 18.46
N ILE A 632 12.74 9.38 18.63
CA ILE A 632 12.40 8.09 18.03
C ILE A 632 11.10 7.60 18.66
N ASN A 633 10.11 7.27 17.84
CA ASN A 633 8.87 6.66 18.29
C ASN A 633 9.19 5.23 18.82
N PRO A 634 8.77 4.86 20.06
CA PRO A 634 9.03 3.54 20.61
C PRO A 634 8.52 2.38 19.74
N LEU A 635 7.51 2.63 18.89
CA LEU A 635 7.03 1.70 17.86
C LEU A 635 8.15 1.23 16.91
N CYS A 636 9.08 2.11 16.51
CA CYS A 636 10.24 1.75 15.69
C CYS A 636 11.17 0.76 16.39
N ASN A 637 11.48 0.99 17.67
CA ASN A 637 12.36 0.10 18.44
C ASN A 637 11.72 -1.28 18.61
N LEU A 638 10.42 -1.32 18.92
CA LEU A 638 9.67 -2.58 19.05
C LEU A 638 9.61 -3.33 17.71
N LEU A 639 9.37 -2.63 16.60
CA LEU A 639 9.43 -3.19 15.24
C LEU A 639 10.80 -3.80 14.91
N LEU A 640 11.89 -3.09 15.24
CA LEU A 640 13.26 -3.56 15.02
C LEU A 640 13.53 -4.86 15.79
N CYS A 641 13.20 -4.87 17.09
CA CYS A 641 13.30 -6.05 17.94
C CYS A 641 12.48 -7.23 17.41
N MET A 642 11.22 -6.99 17.00
CA MET A 642 10.35 -8.03 16.42
C MET A 642 10.89 -8.59 15.10
N THR A 643 11.46 -7.73 14.25
CA THR A 643 12.04 -8.15 12.96
C THR A 643 13.30 -8.99 13.15
N VAL A 644 14.17 -8.61 14.10
CA VAL A 644 15.35 -9.41 14.49
C VAL A 644 14.94 -10.74 15.11
N ALA A 645 13.99 -10.74 16.06
CA ALA A 645 13.48 -11.96 16.69
C ALA A 645 12.85 -12.93 15.68
N TRP A 646 12.06 -12.40 14.73
CA TRP A 646 11.51 -13.16 13.60
C TRP A 646 12.61 -13.79 12.73
N SER A 647 13.66 -13.05 12.40
CA SER A 647 14.81 -13.54 11.64
C SER A 647 15.51 -14.70 12.35
N LEU A 648 15.76 -14.56 13.67
CA LEU A 648 16.34 -15.60 14.51
C LEU A 648 15.45 -16.85 14.62
N ALA A 649 14.13 -16.68 14.73
CA ALA A 649 13.18 -17.78 14.72
C ALA A 649 13.16 -18.52 13.36
N MET A 650 13.22 -17.78 12.25
CA MET A 650 13.33 -18.35 10.90
C MET A 650 14.63 -19.15 10.73
N LEU A 651 15.77 -18.60 11.15
CA LEU A 651 17.07 -19.30 11.19
C LEU A 651 17.01 -20.60 12.00
N ALA A 652 16.42 -20.55 13.20
CA ALA A 652 16.26 -21.72 14.06
C ALA A 652 15.36 -22.79 13.41
N SER A 653 14.29 -22.38 12.73
CA SER A 653 13.39 -23.32 12.02
C SER A 653 14.11 -24.07 10.89
N LEU A 654 14.91 -23.36 10.08
CA LEU A 654 15.70 -23.96 8.99
C LEU A 654 16.77 -24.93 9.53
N ARG A 655 17.41 -24.60 10.66
CA ARG A 655 18.35 -25.50 11.36
C ARG A 655 17.67 -26.73 11.96
N ARG A 656 16.43 -26.62 12.43
CA ARG A 656 15.70 -27.74 13.09
C ARG A 656 15.26 -28.81 12.08
N SER A 657 14.77 -28.44 10.90
CA SER A 657 14.38 -29.41 9.86
C SER A 657 15.53 -30.37 9.51
N ARG A 658 16.75 -29.84 9.39
CA ARG A 658 17.98 -30.63 9.16
C ARG A 658 18.21 -31.76 10.17
N ARG A 659 17.81 -31.58 11.43
CA ARG A 659 17.99 -32.62 12.48
C ARG A 659 16.92 -33.72 12.42
N LEU A 660 15.82 -33.47 11.72
CA LEU A 660 14.75 -34.46 11.50
C LEU A 660 14.99 -35.26 10.22
N ASP A 661 15.61 -34.65 9.20
CA ASP A 661 15.99 -35.35 7.95
C ASP A 661 17.18 -36.32 8.12
N HIS A 662 17.80 -36.38 9.32
CA HIS A 662 18.92 -37.25 9.69
C HIS A 662 18.56 -38.27 10.81
N ARG A 663 17.27 -38.45 11.12
CA ARG A 663 16.75 -39.41 12.10
C ARG A 663 15.66 -40.26 11.47
#